data_AF-A0A3B8L318-F1
#
_entry.id   AF-A0A3B8L318-F1
#
_cell.length_a   1.000
_cell.length_b   1.000
_cell.length_c   1.000
_cell.angle_alpha   90.00
_cell.angle_beta   90.00
_cell.angle_gamma   90.00
#
_symmetry.space_group_name_H-M   'P 1'
#
loop_
_entity.id
_entity.type
_entity.pdbx_description
1 polymer ?
#
loop_
_entity_poly.entity_id
_entity_poly.type
_entity_poly.pdbx_seq_one_letter_code
_entity_poly.pdbx_strand_id
1 'polypeptide(L)'
;AHKLDRHLLLAWLQMTGIDDGQTVRIDKYLPGGFVDRNGYDFIDGYGIPETPSLITNSSDQQVNVPGTMAPHSVAMHPSPTLFVATGWRSPVAGPVKIEGFVQDVHPTCGNGVSWRLELARGRSRRVLHSGEIDRGKRQAIPVVPSQLIRVGDLLSLKVGPRGREHACDLTRFNLVITELTGKKRAWDLEREVADTINDGNPHADGFGNTDVWHFYQEPVAAASQANLVPAGSLLAKWLESTSPAERQALARKIDGLVNGARPRQKDSPDAALFDALVRPDGTLLGLVDPGALGQEAAGKPLSGDTGPDPEMFGRKLRGAEVGPADLVVAAPSVVTLSLPASVAAGRELIVNGRLHKSAKGRGSVQLSLGTTPSAVNRMVVGAPIVVTANSPGAKRVARGISDFQDLFPAAMCYYRLVPVDEVITLVLFHREDEPLMRLMMTAAQRKALERDWKQLRFVSQDARKIHNTFDLFQGFASQVGQVEQFEPLREPIRKRAAAFEKHLKATEPVQVEKLLDFAETAWRRPLVAEERSTLKALYGQLRLQGLSHDAAWRLLLARVLVSANFLYKVEQPGKGEEAGAVSDWELASRLSYFLWSSSPDASLKQAARSGQLQDPQVVTTQAMRMLADPKIRGLATEFAAQWVGIRGFDSHDEKNEKLFPEFAGLRGAMYEESVRFFEHIFRSDGRVLDLVDADYTFVNAELARFYGLAVRKETPGDKPSTGWWRTDGLKKQGRGGILGMASLLSKQSGASRTSPILRGNWVVETMLGEKLPKPPAKVPDLPDSETDTNGLTIRQLVEKHRETASCAVCHDRIDPFGFALESFDAIGRSRQKDLAGRPIDTKVILKDGTRFTGIAGLRSYLLNQRRNQFVRQFCRKLLGFALGRSVELSDEPLLDRIQKDLQKNDYRLSVVVKDIVTSRQFRYHRGLLATQSDE
;
A
#
# COMPACT_ATOMS: atom_id res chain seq x y z
N ALA A 1 63.94 36.84 -27.60
CA ALA A 1 64.57 37.91 -26.80
C ALA A 1 64.35 37.79 -25.29
N HIS A 2 63.34 37.07 -24.76
CA HIS A 2 63.03 37.07 -23.31
C HIS A 2 63.27 35.75 -22.54
N LYS A 3 63.78 34.67 -23.17
CA LYS A 3 64.10 33.37 -22.53
C LYS A 3 62.97 32.78 -21.64
N LEU A 4 61.71 32.88 -22.08
CA LEU A 4 60.56 32.31 -21.37
C LEU A 4 60.27 30.87 -21.82
N ASP A 5 59.85 30.01 -20.89
CA ASP A 5 59.35 28.66 -21.20
C ASP A 5 57.99 28.76 -21.92
N ARG A 6 57.88 28.11 -23.08
CA ARG A 6 56.72 28.22 -23.95
C ARG A 6 55.46 27.66 -23.30
N HIS A 7 55.56 26.55 -22.57
CA HIS A 7 54.41 25.88 -21.96
C HIS A 7 53.90 26.65 -20.75
N LEU A 8 54.81 27.16 -19.91
CA LEU A 8 54.47 27.99 -18.76
C LEU A 8 53.88 29.35 -19.18
N LEU A 9 54.38 29.95 -20.27
CA LEU A 9 53.82 31.19 -20.79
C LEU A 9 52.38 31.02 -21.25
N LEU A 10 52.07 29.94 -21.98
CA LEU A 10 50.70 29.63 -22.41
C LEU A 10 49.77 29.39 -21.22
N ALA A 11 50.22 28.62 -20.23
CA ALA A 11 49.47 28.40 -19.00
C ALA A 11 49.19 29.71 -18.24
N TRP A 12 50.17 30.62 -18.18
CA TRP A 12 50.02 31.93 -17.52
C TRP A 12 49.01 32.82 -18.23
N LEU A 13 49.05 32.88 -19.57
CA LEU A 13 48.09 33.63 -20.39
C LEU A 13 46.66 33.08 -20.20
N GLN A 14 46.51 31.76 -20.15
CA GLN A 14 45.24 31.10 -19.91
C GLN A 14 44.70 31.37 -18.50
N MET A 15 45.53 31.26 -17.47
CA MET A 15 45.14 31.53 -16.07
C MET A 15 44.69 32.99 -15.86
N THR A 16 45.34 33.93 -16.53
CA THR A 16 45.06 35.37 -16.39
C THR A 16 43.99 35.90 -17.34
N GLY A 17 43.59 35.12 -18.36
CA GLY A 17 42.63 35.56 -19.37
C GLY A 17 43.15 36.72 -20.23
N ILE A 18 44.47 36.80 -20.43
CA ILE A 18 45.16 37.82 -21.26
C ILE A 18 45.52 37.23 -22.64
N ASP A 19 44.77 36.21 -23.06
CA ASP A 19 45.02 35.48 -24.30
C ASP A 19 44.65 36.28 -25.57
N ASP A 20 45.10 35.79 -26.72
CA ASP A 20 45.16 36.36 -28.07
C ASP A 20 43.84 36.85 -28.74
N GLY A 21 42.75 37.02 -27.99
CA GLY A 21 41.49 37.55 -28.52
C GLY A 21 40.46 36.50 -28.98
N GLN A 22 40.59 35.24 -28.56
CA GLN A 22 39.57 34.22 -28.83
C GLN A 22 38.22 34.55 -28.16
N THR A 23 37.20 34.71 -29.00
CA THR A 23 35.81 34.89 -28.58
C THR A 23 35.32 33.69 -27.78
N VAL A 24 34.52 33.92 -26.73
CA VAL A 24 33.98 32.85 -25.88
C VAL A 24 33.14 31.88 -26.72
N ARG A 25 33.50 30.60 -26.70
CA ARG A 25 32.72 29.53 -27.34
C ARG A 25 31.52 29.16 -26.48
N ILE A 26 30.37 29.01 -27.13
CA ILE A 26 29.13 28.45 -26.57
C ILE A 26 28.98 27.04 -27.13
N ASP A 27 28.96 26.03 -26.27
CA ASP A 27 29.05 24.63 -26.69
C ASP A 27 27.71 24.06 -27.14
N LYS A 28 26.60 24.51 -26.53
CA LYS A 28 25.27 23.96 -26.81
C LYS A 28 24.17 25.02 -26.75
N TYR A 29 23.83 25.55 -27.92
CA TYR A 29 22.65 26.40 -28.09
C TYR A 29 21.36 25.63 -27.80
N LEU A 30 20.31 26.35 -27.38
CA LEU A 30 18.98 25.76 -27.30
C LEU A 30 18.54 25.38 -28.72
N PRO A 31 18.02 24.15 -28.92
CA PRO A 31 17.55 23.74 -30.24
C PRO A 31 16.39 24.63 -30.70
N GLY A 32 16.35 24.95 -31.98
CA GLY A 32 15.24 25.69 -32.60
C GLY A 32 14.07 24.77 -32.96
N GLY A 33 12.84 25.27 -32.81
CA GLY A 33 11.62 24.58 -33.24
C GLY A 33 10.61 24.33 -32.11
N PHE A 34 9.56 25.15 -32.09
CA PHE A 34 8.24 25.02 -31.45
C PHE A 34 8.08 24.10 -30.22
N VAL A 35 7.88 24.75 -29.07
CA VAL A 35 7.11 24.23 -27.93
C VAL A 35 5.64 24.58 -28.16
N ASP A 36 4.73 23.61 -28.00
CA ASP A 36 3.28 23.75 -28.16
C ASP A 36 2.72 24.97 -27.39
N ARG A 37 2.00 25.87 -28.10
CA ARG A 37 1.76 27.26 -27.66
C ARG A 37 0.40 27.51 -27.03
N ASN A 38 -0.29 26.52 -26.47
CA ASN A 38 -1.64 26.72 -25.90
C ASN A 38 -2.62 27.51 -26.82
N GLY A 39 -2.37 27.54 -28.14
CA GLY A 39 -3.13 28.34 -29.13
C GLY A 39 -2.67 29.79 -29.42
N TYR A 40 -1.57 30.30 -28.84
CA TYR A 40 -1.06 31.66 -29.11
C TYR A 40 0.03 31.68 -30.18
N ASP A 41 -0.17 32.41 -31.27
CA ASP A 41 0.83 32.58 -32.35
C ASP A 41 2.00 33.50 -31.94
N PHE A 42 1.76 34.42 -30.99
CA PHE A 42 2.73 35.39 -30.47
C PHE A 42 3.62 34.93 -29.30
N ILE A 43 3.54 33.65 -28.89
CA ILE A 43 4.41 33.07 -27.84
C ILE A 43 5.49 32.21 -28.47
N ASP A 44 6.72 32.69 -28.60
CA ASP A 44 7.76 31.99 -29.38
C ASP A 44 9.05 31.76 -28.59
N GLY A 45 9.96 30.91 -29.07
CA GLY A 45 11.29 30.76 -28.49
C GLY A 45 12.04 29.49 -28.87
N TYR A 46 13.02 29.13 -28.03
CA TYR A 46 13.99 28.06 -28.28
C TYR A 46 13.94 27.01 -27.18
N GLY A 47 14.07 25.72 -27.51
CA GLY A 47 14.03 24.63 -26.54
C GLY A 47 13.33 23.38 -27.05
N ILE A 48 12.95 22.51 -26.10
CA ILE A 48 12.09 21.34 -26.37
C ILE A 48 10.76 21.49 -25.62
N PRO A 49 9.69 20.77 -26.03
CA PRO A 49 8.36 20.94 -25.45
C PRO A 49 8.28 20.80 -23.93
N GLU A 50 9.12 19.96 -23.31
CA GLU A 50 9.20 19.88 -21.85
C GLU A 50 10.15 20.96 -21.29
N THR A 51 11.43 20.61 -21.10
CA THR A 51 12.49 21.48 -20.58
C THR A 51 13.85 20.96 -21.04
N PRO A 52 14.86 21.79 -21.28
CA PRO A 52 14.88 23.24 -21.05
C PRO A 52 14.29 24.05 -22.21
N SER A 53 13.78 25.24 -21.90
CA SER A 53 13.24 26.19 -22.90
C SER A 53 13.44 27.65 -22.51
N LEU A 54 13.39 28.53 -23.50
CA LEU A 54 13.28 29.98 -23.38
C LEU A 54 12.14 30.43 -24.28
N ILE A 55 11.20 31.21 -23.74
CA ILE A 55 10.04 31.70 -24.48
C ILE A 55 9.88 33.22 -24.32
N THR A 56 9.24 33.87 -25.28
CA THR A 56 8.88 35.28 -25.26
C THR A 56 7.39 35.48 -25.47
N ASN A 57 6.90 36.65 -25.08
CA ASN A 57 5.56 37.13 -25.42
C ASN A 57 5.71 38.44 -26.19
N SER A 58 5.41 38.42 -27.49
CA SER A 58 5.54 39.59 -28.37
C SER A 58 4.27 40.44 -28.46
N SER A 59 3.22 40.09 -27.72
CA SER A 59 1.94 40.80 -27.74
C SER A 59 1.80 41.84 -26.65
N ASP A 60 0.82 42.73 -26.81
CA ASP A 60 0.31 43.64 -25.78
C ASP A 60 -0.51 42.92 -24.69
N GLN A 61 -0.72 41.61 -24.79
CA GLN A 61 -1.59 40.84 -23.90
C GLN A 61 -0.79 40.06 -22.85
N GLN A 62 -1.28 40.06 -21.61
CA GLN A 62 -0.80 39.12 -20.60
C GLN A 62 -1.47 37.76 -20.85
N VAL A 63 -0.67 36.70 -20.98
CA VAL A 63 -1.18 35.33 -21.23
C VAL A 63 -0.61 34.33 -20.24
N ASN A 64 -1.27 33.17 -20.13
CA ASN A 64 -0.84 32.09 -19.24
C ASN A 64 -0.29 30.92 -20.05
N VAL A 65 1.01 30.67 -19.92
CA VAL A 65 1.72 29.62 -20.66
C VAL A 65 2.64 28.89 -19.67
N PRO A 66 2.17 27.72 -19.20
CA PRO A 66 1.78 27.38 -17.81
C PRO A 66 2.00 28.38 -16.63
N GLY A 67 2.74 29.48 -16.80
CA GLY A 67 2.84 30.61 -15.88
C GLY A 67 2.46 31.94 -16.53
N THR A 68 2.33 32.99 -15.73
CA THR A 68 1.83 34.30 -16.20
C THR A 68 2.90 35.10 -16.93
N MET A 69 2.82 35.14 -18.26
CA MET A 69 3.71 35.91 -19.13
C MET A 69 3.17 37.33 -19.33
N ALA A 70 3.97 38.33 -18.98
CA ALA A 70 3.63 39.73 -19.21
C ALA A 70 3.77 40.09 -20.71
N PRO A 71 3.10 41.15 -21.19
CA PRO A 71 3.37 41.72 -22.51
C PRO A 71 4.86 42.03 -22.71
N HIS A 72 5.37 41.82 -23.93
CA HIS A 72 6.76 42.14 -24.33
C HIS A 72 7.82 41.63 -23.32
N SER A 73 7.74 40.34 -22.94
CA SER A 73 8.61 39.76 -21.91
C SER A 73 9.30 38.47 -22.34
N VAL A 74 10.39 38.12 -21.65
CA VAL A 74 11.22 36.93 -21.90
C VAL A 74 11.29 36.07 -20.64
N ALA A 75 11.16 34.74 -20.79
CA ALA A 75 11.23 33.79 -19.70
C ALA A 75 12.03 32.52 -20.03
N MET A 76 12.63 31.90 -19.02
CA MET A 76 13.38 30.65 -19.11
C MET A 76 12.74 29.56 -18.26
N HIS A 77 12.80 28.32 -18.73
CA HIS A 77 12.42 27.14 -17.96
C HIS A 77 13.59 26.13 -17.92
N PRO A 78 14.22 25.92 -16.77
CA PRO A 78 15.33 24.96 -16.64
C PRO A 78 14.86 23.50 -16.62
N SER A 79 15.80 22.57 -16.77
CA SER A 79 15.57 21.13 -16.52
C SER A 79 16.28 20.69 -15.23
N PRO A 80 16.03 19.49 -14.67
CA PRO A 80 16.68 19.03 -13.43
C PRO A 80 18.21 19.04 -13.46
N THR A 81 18.81 19.00 -14.66
CA THR A 81 20.25 18.84 -14.87
C THR A 81 20.87 19.94 -15.72
N LEU A 82 20.09 20.87 -16.28
CA LEU A 82 20.57 21.92 -17.18
C LEU A 82 20.09 23.32 -16.76
N PHE A 83 21.03 24.27 -16.71
CA PHE A 83 20.75 25.70 -16.74
C PHE A 83 20.22 26.09 -18.12
N VAL A 84 19.36 27.10 -18.15
CA VAL A 84 19.09 27.93 -19.34
C VAL A 84 19.80 29.26 -19.16
N ALA A 85 20.47 29.73 -20.20
CA ALA A 85 21.31 30.91 -20.16
C ALA A 85 21.02 31.87 -21.32
N THR A 86 20.97 33.17 -21.00
CA THR A 86 21.02 34.25 -21.98
C THR A 86 22.35 34.97 -21.83
N GLY A 87 23.16 34.94 -22.87
CA GLY A 87 24.45 35.59 -22.94
C GLY A 87 24.43 36.84 -23.81
N TRP A 88 24.92 37.95 -23.28
CA TRP A 88 25.28 39.16 -24.02
C TRP A 88 26.76 39.09 -24.38
N ARG A 89 27.05 38.96 -25.68
CA ARG A 89 28.40 39.04 -26.21
C ARG A 89 28.70 40.49 -26.52
N SER A 90 29.73 41.03 -25.86
CA SER A 90 30.03 42.44 -25.94
C SER A 90 30.54 42.84 -27.32
N PRO A 91 29.85 43.75 -28.04
CA PRO A 91 30.38 44.36 -29.26
C PRO A 91 31.34 45.53 -28.94
N VAL A 92 31.59 45.82 -27.65
CA VAL A 92 32.34 46.99 -27.20
C VAL A 92 33.43 46.63 -26.17
N ALA A 93 34.40 47.52 -26.01
CA ALA A 93 35.36 47.47 -24.91
C ALA A 93 35.25 48.73 -24.06
N GLY A 94 35.19 48.57 -22.75
CA GLY A 94 35.04 49.68 -21.81
C GLY A 94 34.31 49.28 -20.53
N PRO A 95 34.24 50.18 -19.54
CA PRO A 95 33.44 49.99 -18.35
C PRO A 95 31.94 50.04 -18.67
N VAL A 96 31.20 49.06 -18.15
CA VAL A 96 29.74 48.99 -18.25
C VAL A 96 29.10 48.89 -16.87
N LYS A 97 27.86 49.37 -16.77
CA LYS A 97 26.95 49.15 -15.65
C LYS A 97 25.99 48.01 -16.01
N ILE A 98 25.80 47.06 -15.09
CA ILE A 98 24.92 45.90 -15.29
C ILE A 98 23.80 45.94 -14.25
N GLU A 99 22.56 45.82 -14.72
CA GLU A 99 21.34 45.83 -13.93
C GLU A 99 20.33 44.80 -14.48
N GLY A 100 19.33 44.43 -13.70
CA GLY A 100 18.31 43.50 -14.16
C GLY A 100 17.45 42.91 -13.05
N PHE A 101 16.64 41.92 -13.39
CA PHE A 101 15.85 41.17 -12.42
C PHE A 101 15.56 39.75 -12.89
N VAL A 102 15.15 38.92 -11.94
CA VAL A 102 14.60 37.57 -12.14
C VAL A 102 13.30 37.46 -11.34
N GLN A 103 12.29 36.83 -11.93
CA GLN A 103 10.95 36.69 -11.38
C GLN A 103 10.37 35.32 -11.72
N ASP A 104 10.00 34.56 -10.71
CA ASP A 104 9.23 33.34 -10.92
C ASP A 104 7.79 33.71 -11.30
N VAL A 105 7.29 33.17 -12.42
CA VAL A 105 5.96 33.53 -12.97
C VAL A 105 4.86 32.55 -12.57
N HIS A 106 5.16 31.57 -11.72
CA HIS A 106 4.17 30.65 -11.15
C HIS A 106 3.87 30.97 -9.68
N PRO A 107 2.76 31.66 -9.35
CA PRO A 107 2.46 32.00 -7.95
C PRO A 107 2.04 30.80 -7.10
N THR A 108 1.56 29.71 -7.71
CA THR A 108 0.80 28.64 -7.04
C THR A 108 1.48 27.28 -6.98
N CYS A 109 2.48 26.99 -7.81
CA CYS A 109 3.23 25.73 -7.83
C CYS A 109 4.73 25.97 -8.02
N GLY A 110 5.56 24.98 -7.67
CA GLY A 110 7.02 25.08 -7.70
C GLY A 110 7.65 25.50 -6.37
N ASN A 111 8.98 25.45 -6.31
CA ASN A 111 9.81 25.85 -5.15
C ASN A 111 10.70 27.08 -5.45
N GLY A 112 10.56 27.65 -6.65
CA GLY A 112 11.33 28.77 -7.16
C GLY A 112 12.66 28.34 -7.79
N VAL A 113 13.49 29.28 -8.20
CA VAL A 113 14.68 28.99 -9.02
C VAL A 113 15.98 29.49 -8.42
N SER A 114 17.09 28.88 -8.85
CA SER A 114 18.44 29.42 -8.64
C SER A 114 18.89 30.21 -9.86
N TRP A 115 19.64 31.29 -9.67
CA TRP A 115 20.15 32.11 -10.77
C TRP A 115 21.60 32.58 -10.53
N ARG A 116 22.32 32.84 -11.63
CA ARG A 116 23.70 33.37 -11.60
C ARG A 116 23.96 34.35 -12.74
N LEU A 117 24.68 35.43 -12.45
CA LEU A 117 25.26 36.36 -13.42
C LEU A 117 26.77 36.08 -13.53
N GLU A 118 27.24 35.75 -14.73
CA GLU A 118 28.61 35.30 -14.99
C GLU A 118 29.26 36.07 -16.15
N LEU A 119 30.52 36.46 -15.99
CA LEU A 119 31.36 37.04 -17.04
C LEU A 119 32.37 36.00 -17.54
N ALA A 120 32.33 35.73 -18.83
CA ALA A 120 33.24 34.83 -19.52
C ALA A 120 34.23 35.61 -20.41
N ARG A 121 35.51 35.23 -20.36
CA ARG A 121 36.59 35.76 -21.20
C ARG A 121 37.52 34.64 -21.64
N GLY A 122 37.52 34.30 -22.93
CA GLY A 122 38.21 33.12 -23.43
C GLY A 122 37.78 31.85 -22.66
N ARG A 123 38.74 31.20 -22.00
CA ARG A 123 38.49 30.04 -21.12
C ARG A 123 38.18 30.40 -19.66
N SER A 124 38.34 31.67 -19.27
CA SER A 124 38.01 32.13 -17.91
C SER A 124 36.51 32.36 -17.76
N ARG A 125 35.98 32.00 -16.58
CA ARG A 125 34.60 32.27 -16.15
C ARG A 125 34.63 32.87 -14.74
N ARG A 126 33.87 33.95 -14.52
CA ARG A 126 33.77 34.64 -13.24
C ARG A 126 32.31 34.90 -12.89
N VAL A 127 31.84 34.33 -11.79
CA VAL A 127 30.51 34.65 -11.24
C VAL A 127 30.57 36.04 -10.61
N LEU A 128 29.77 36.96 -11.13
CA LEU A 128 29.63 38.32 -10.59
C LEU A 128 28.63 38.32 -9.42
N HIS A 129 27.48 37.67 -9.60
CA HIS A 129 26.44 37.52 -8.58
C HIS A 129 25.66 36.21 -8.76
N SER A 130 25.02 35.74 -7.70
CA SER A 130 24.13 34.58 -7.70
C SER A 130 23.10 34.67 -6.59
N GLY A 131 21.98 33.98 -6.74
CA GLY A 131 20.94 33.91 -5.72
C GLY A 131 19.92 32.80 -5.96
N GLU A 132 18.96 32.72 -5.05
CA GLU A 132 17.76 31.90 -5.18
C GLU A 132 16.55 32.81 -4.99
N ILE A 133 15.48 32.56 -5.75
CA ILE A 133 14.19 33.22 -5.57
C ILE A 133 13.14 32.22 -5.14
N ASP A 134 12.30 32.64 -4.19
CA ASP A 134 11.14 31.87 -3.78
C ASP A 134 9.99 32.01 -4.80
N ARG A 135 9.06 31.06 -4.74
CA ARG A 135 7.89 30.98 -5.63
C ARG A 135 7.12 32.31 -5.74
N GLY A 136 6.81 32.71 -6.96
CA GLY A 136 6.04 33.90 -7.32
C GLY A 136 6.70 35.24 -6.96
N LYS A 137 7.96 35.24 -6.50
CA LYS A 137 8.69 36.45 -6.10
C LYS A 137 9.53 36.99 -7.26
N ARG A 138 9.81 38.29 -7.18
CA ARG A 138 10.76 39.00 -8.03
C ARG A 138 11.94 39.47 -7.20
N GLN A 139 13.15 39.28 -7.71
CA GLN A 139 14.40 39.77 -7.13
C GLN A 139 15.13 40.65 -8.15
N ALA A 140 15.57 41.83 -7.71
CA ALA A 140 16.48 42.68 -8.49
C ALA A 140 17.91 42.13 -8.42
N ILE A 141 18.62 42.13 -9.54
CA ILE A 141 20.05 41.81 -9.59
C ILE A 141 20.81 43.02 -9.00
N PRO A 142 21.71 42.82 -8.01
CA PRO A 142 22.53 43.91 -7.48
C PRO A 142 23.27 44.65 -8.60
N VAL A 143 23.20 45.98 -8.57
CA VAL A 143 23.84 46.83 -9.58
C VAL A 143 25.34 46.60 -9.56
N VAL A 144 25.94 46.29 -10.72
CA VAL A 144 27.40 46.24 -10.89
C VAL A 144 27.83 47.54 -11.57
N PRO A 145 28.36 48.53 -10.82
CA PRO A 145 28.43 49.91 -11.29
C PRO A 145 29.60 50.22 -12.23
N SER A 146 30.63 49.36 -12.33
CA SER A 146 31.76 49.56 -13.23
C SER A 146 32.50 48.23 -13.49
N GLN A 147 32.00 47.46 -14.46
CA GLN A 147 32.63 46.23 -14.90
C GLN A 147 33.41 46.49 -16.20
N LEU A 148 34.72 46.24 -16.19
CA LEU A 148 35.53 46.37 -17.41
C LEU A 148 35.30 45.17 -18.34
N ILE A 149 34.75 45.44 -19.53
CA ILE A 149 34.43 44.48 -20.57
C ILE A 149 35.34 44.67 -21.79
N ARG A 150 35.64 43.60 -22.51
CA ARG A 150 36.34 43.59 -23.82
C ARG A 150 35.39 43.14 -24.92
N VAL A 151 35.69 43.51 -26.16
CA VAL A 151 34.98 42.97 -27.33
C VAL A 151 35.09 41.44 -27.31
N GLY A 152 33.97 40.74 -27.45
CA GLY A 152 33.90 39.28 -27.44
C GLY A 152 33.80 38.62 -26.05
N ASP A 153 33.85 39.38 -24.96
CA ASP A 153 33.47 38.87 -23.63
C ASP A 153 31.98 38.48 -23.65
N LEU A 154 31.61 37.42 -22.92
CA LEU A 154 30.23 36.94 -22.83
C LEU A 154 29.71 37.09 -21.39
N LEU A 155 28.76 38.01 -21.18
CA LEU A 155 28.08 38.22 -19.91
C LEU A 155 26.76 37.44 -19.92
N SER A 156 26.59 36.45 -19.05
CA SER A 156 25.43 35.56 -19.08
C SER A 156 24.64 35.58 -17.78
N LEU A 157 23.32 35.66 -17.90
CA LEU A 157 22.37 35.38 -16.83
C LEU A 157 21.83 33.96 -17.02
N LYS A 158 21.97 33.12 -16.01
CA LYS A 158 21.66 31.69 -16.04
C LYS A 158 20.59 31.37 -14.98
N VAL A 159 19.54 30.63 -15.35
CA VAL A 159 18.45 30.15 -14.48
C VAL A 159 18.46 28.63 -14.42
N GLY A 160 18.39 28.06 -13.21
CA GLY A 160 18.51 26.62 -12.96
C GLY A 160 17.60 26.12 -11.83
N PRO A 161 17.40 24.79 -11.74
CA PRO A 161 16.45 24.19 -10.82
C PRO A 161 16.89 24.33 -9.36
N ARG A 162 15.99 24.76 -8.47
CA ARG A 162 16.30 24.80 -7.03
C ARG A 162 16.13 23.40 -6.44
N GLY A 163 17.19 22.85 -5.85
CA GLY A 163 17.15 21.50 -5.27
C GLY A 163 16.90 20.37 -6.28
N ARG A 164 17.15 20.59 -7.58
CA ARG A 164 16.81 19.69 -8.70
C ARG A 164 15.30 19.55 -8.98
N GLU A 165 14.46 20.33 -8.31
CA GLU A 165 13.07 20.54 -8.66
C GLU A 165 12.99 21.58 -9.79
N HIS A 166 12.15 21.33 -10.78
CA HIS A 166 12.00 22.18 -11.97
C HIS A 166 10.52 22.34 -12.34
N ALA A 167 9.60 21.80 -11.54
CA ALA A 167 8.19 21.86 -11.84
C ALA A 167 7.67 23.27 -11.56
N CYS A 168 7.00 23.88 -12.54
CA CYS A 168 6.51 25.25 -12.45
C CYS A 168 7.62 26.30 -12.22
N ASP A 169 8.75 26.18 -12.90
CA ASP A 169 9.92 27.06 -12.72
C ASP A 169 10.15 28.03 -13.90
N LEU A 170 9.11 28.31 -14.69
CA LEU A 170 9.19 29.35 -15.71
C LEU A 170 9.49 30.70 -15.02
N THR A 171 10.59 31.31 -15.44
CA THR A 171 11.16 32.49 -14.79
C THR A 171 11.31 33.61 -15.80
N ARG A 172 10.55 34.69 -15.62
CA ARG A 172 10.73 35.94 -16.36
C ARG A 172 11.98 36.66 -15.88
N PHE A 173 12.72 37.27 -16.79
CA PHE A 173 13.91 38.03 -16.43
C PHE A 173 14.21 39.13 -17.44
N ASN A 174 14.98 40.12 -17.01
CA ASN A 174 15.56 41.13 -17.91
C ASN A 174 16.98 41.45 -17.47
N LEU A 175 17.84 41.72 -18.45
CA LEU A 175 19.24 42.12 -18.26
C LEU A 175 19.49 43.41 -19.06
N VAL A 176 19.99 44.42 -18.37
CA VAL A 176 20.30 45.73 -18.94
C VAL A 176 21.79 46.04 -18.76
N ILE A 177 22.48 46.27 -19.88
CA ILE A 177 23.90 46.62 -19.91
C ILE A 177 24.04 48.04 -20.46
N THR A 178 24.66 48.93 -19.69
CA THR A 178 24.86 50.33 -20.09
C THR A 178 26.34 50.67 -20.16
N GLU A 179 26.79 51.14 -21.33
CA GLU A 179 28.14 51.67 -21.54
C GLU A 179 28.33 52.96 -20.72
N LEU A 180 29.34 53.01 -19.84
CA LEU A 180 29.56 54.18 -18.95
C LEU A 180 30.39 55.28 -19.61
N THR A 181 31.20 54.91 -20.59
CA THR A 181 32.11 55.79 -21.32
C THR A 181 31.99 55.53 -22.81
N GLY A 182 32.08 56.52 -23.68
CA GLY A 182 31.89 56.33 -25.13
C GLY A 182 30.49 56.73 -25.57
N LYS A 183 29.84 55.92 -26.42
CA LYS A 183 28.52 56.25 -27.02
C LYS A 183 27.34 56.12 -26.03
N LYS A 184 27.59 55.64 -24.81
CA LYS A 184 26.60 55.44 -23.75
C LYS A 184 25.38 54.63 -24.20
N ARG A 185 25.62 53.61 -25.04
CA ARG A 185 24.56 52.68 -25.48
C ARG A 185 24.05 51.85 -24.32
N ALA A 186 22.78 51.46 -24.39
CA ALA A 186 22.14 50.58 -23.42
C ALA A 186 21.42 49.44 -24.14
N TRP A 187 21.86 48.21 -23.89
CA TRP A 187 21.22 46.98 -24.33
C TRP A 187 20.22 46.53 -23.27
N ASP A 188 18.97 46.35 -23.65
CA ASP A 188 17.87 45.89 -22.78
C ASP A 188 17.24 44.66 -23.43
N LEU A 189 17.36 43.51 -22.75
CA LEU A 189 17.00 42.24 -23.34
C LEU A 189 15.52 42.16 -23.76
N GLU A 190 14.58 42.52 -22.87
CA GLU A 190 13.15 42.43 -23.20
C GLU A 190 12.80 43.32 -24.39
N ARG A 191 13.36 44.55 -24.44
CA ARG A 191 13.13 45.48 -25.54
C ARG A 191 13.73 45.01 -26.87
N GLU A 192 14.87 44.32 -26.83
CA GLU A 192 15.58 43.92 -28.04
C GLU A 192 15.15 42.56 -28.58
N VAL A 193 14.55 41.70 -27.75
CA VAL A 193 14.34 40.28 -28.11
C VAL A 193 12.88 39.83 -28.01
N ALA A 194 12.05 40.39 -27.12
CA ALA A 194 10.73 39.82 -26.84
C ALA A 194 9.85 39.70 -28.10
N ASP A 195 9.99 40.67 -29.02
CA ASP A 195 9.16 40.79 -30.22
C ASP A 195 9.76 40.13 -31.46
N THR A 196 11.05 39.81 -31.42
CA THR A 196 11.85 39.40 -32.58
C THR A 196 12.64 38.11 -32.34
N ILE A 197 12.31 37.33 -31.30
CA ILE A 197 13.06 36.13 -30.91
C ILE A 197 13.33 35.15 -32.06
N ASN A 198 12.51 35.15 -33.11
CA ASN A 198 12.65 34.33 -34.31
C ASN A 198 13.75 34.76 -35.29
N ASP A 199 14.31 35.96 -35.15
CA ASP A 199 15.28 36.52 -36.08
C ASP A 199 16.61 35.74 -36.07
N GLY A 200 16.89 34.99 -35.00
CA GLY A 200 18.01 34.05 -34.95
C GLY A 200 18.56 33.81 -33.56
N ASN A 201 19.42 32.81 -33.44
CA ASN A 201 20.24 32.54 -32.26
C ASN A 201 21.66 32.18 -32.74
N PRO A 202 22.62 33.13 -32.76
CA PRO A 202 22.58 34.43 -32.08
C PRO A 202 21.57 35.43 -32.66
N HIS A 203 21.01 36.25 -31.76
CA HIS A 203 20.09 37.34 -32.06
C HIS A 203 20.85 38.67 -32.10
N ALA A 204 20.52 39.51 -33.08
CA ALA A 204 21.15 40.81 -33.29
C ALA A 204 20.75 41.84 -32.22
N ASP A 205 21.54 42.89 -32.04
CA ASP A 205 21.13 44.06 -31.24
C ASP A 205 20.46 45.15 -32.09
N GLY A 206 19.83 46.12 -31.43
CA GLY A 206 19.24 47.30 -32.09
C GLY A 206 20.26 48.28 -32.68
N PHE A 207 21.57 47.99 -32.60
CA PHE A 207 22.66 48.84 -33.11
C PHE A 207 23.37 48.23 -34.34
N GLY A 208 22.83 47.14 -34.89
CA GLY A 208 23.31 46.52 -36.13
C GLY A 208 24.39 45.45 -35.94
N ASN A 209 24.65 45.00 -34.72
CA ASN A 209 25.58 43.89 -34.45
C ASN A 209 24.80 42.57 -34.45
N THR A 210 25.21 41.60 -35.26
CA THR A 210 24.46 40.34 -35.47
C THR A 210 24.79 39.23 -34.47
N ASP A 211 25.84 39.39 -33.65
CA ASP A 211 26.37 38.37 -32.72
C ASP A 211 26.37 38.91 -31.29
N VAL A 212 25.18 39.23 -30.74
CA VAL A 212 25.06 39.88 -29.42
C VAL A 212 24.31 39.03 -28.41
N TRP A 213 23.07 38.65 -28.67
CA TRP A 213 22.28 37.87 -27.71
C TRP A 213 22.29 36.39 -28.07
N HIS A 214 22.64 35.54 -27.10
CA HIS A 214 22.77 34.10 -27.30
C HIS A 214 21.92 33.33 -26.30
N PHE A 215 21.16 32.34 -26.76
CA PHE A 215 20.29 31.51 -25.92
C PHE A 215 20.77 30.06 -25.93
N TYR A 216 21.20 29.55 -24.78
CA TYR A 216 21.92 28.29 -24.71
C TYR A 216 21.68 27.54 -23.40
N GLN A 217 22.14 26.29 -23.34
CA GLN A 217 21.97 25.42 -22.18
C GLN A 217 23.32 24.86 -21.70
N GLU A 218 23.47 24.69 -20.39
CA GLU A 218 24.67 24.14 -19.77
C GLU A 218 24.34 23.21 -18.61
N PRO A 219 25.14 22.16 -18.33
CA PRO A 219 24.92 21.32 -17.14
C PRO A 219 24.97 22.10 -15.82
N VAL A 220 24.02 21.83 -14.92
CA VAL A 220 24.00 22.44 -13.56
C VAL A 220 25.25 22.08 -12.76
N ALA A 221 25.77 20.86 -12.99
CA ALA A 221 27.00 20.33 -12.40
C ALA A 221 28.26 20.72 -13.19
N ALA A 222 28.15 21.46 -14.30
CA ALA A 222 29.32 22.04 -14.93
C ALA A 222 30.03 22.87 -13.86
N ALA A 223 31.19 22.40 -13.44
CA ALA A 223 32.02 23.07 -12.46
C ALA A 223 32.12 24.52 -12.94
N SER A 224 31.72 25.47 -12.08
CA SER A 224 32.35 26.78 -12.15
C SER A 224 33.84 26.47 -12.17
N GLN A 225 34.48 26.55 -13.34
CA GLN A 225 35.94 26.51 -13.34
C GLN A 225 36.30 27.69 -12.46
N ALA A 226 36.74 27.34 -11.26
CA ALA A 226 36.95 28.25 -10.15
C ALA A 226 37.76 29.41 -10.71
N ASN A 227 37.45 30.63 -10.28
CA ASN A 227 38.26 31.82 -10.60
C ASN A 227 39.73 31.40 -10.62
N LEU A 228 40.32 31.26 -11.82
CA LEU A 228 41.64 30.64 -11.98
C LEU A 228 42.68 31.43 -11.17
N VAL A 229 42.36 32.70 -10.91
CA VAL A 229 43.01 33.58 -9.97
C VAL A 229 42.17 33.69 -8.67
N PRO A 230 42.72 33.36 -7.50
CA PRO A 230 42.03 33.50 -6.21
C PRO A 230 41.50 34.93 -5.98
N ALA A 231 40.23 35.06 -5.59
CA ALA A 231 39.58 36.36 -5.39
C ALA A 231 40.26 37.18 -4.30
N GLY A 232 40.39 38.49 -4.50
CA GLY A 232 41.04 39.41 -3.55
C GLY A 232 42.57 39.28 -3.44
N SER A 233 43.18 38.33 -4.14
CA SER A 233 44.64 38.17 -4.22
C SER A 233 45.30 39.35 -4.94
N LEU A 234 46.62 39.47 -4.79
CA LEU A 234 47.41 40.48 -5.51
C LEU A 234 47.21 40.40 -7.03
N LEU A 235 47.11 39.19 -7.61
CA LEU A 235 46.86 39.01 -9.04
C LEU A 235 45.42 39.38 -9.44
N ALA A 236 44.42 39.10 -8.59
CA ALA A 236 43.05 39.53 -8.85
C ALA A 236 42.94 41.07 -8.87
N LYS A 237 43.53 41.74 -7.86
CA LYS A 237 43.59 43.21 -7.81
C LYS A 237 44.32 43.80 -9.00
N TRP A 238 45.38 43.14 -9.46
CA TRP A 238 46.13 43.56 -10.65
C TRP A 238 45.28 43.50 -11.91
N LEU A 239 44.47 42.44 -12.09
CA LEU A 239 43.55 42.30 -13.22
C LEU A 239 42.42 43.33 -13.21
N GLU A 240 41.96 43.73 -12.02
CA GLU A 240 40.83 44.65 -11.84
C GLU A 240 41.21 46.13 -11.89
N SER A 241 42.43 46.50 -11.48
CA SER A 241 42.87 47.90 -11.48
C SER A 241 42.87 48.49 -12.90
N THR A 242 42.39 49.73 -13.05
CA THR A 242 42.42 50.51 -14.30
C THR A 242 43.57 51.51 -14.34
N SER A 243 44.33 51.66 -13.24
CA SER A 243 45.47 52.57 -13.11
C SER A 243 46.79 51.89 -13.50
N PRO A 244 47.53 52.40 -14.51
CA PRO A 244 48.83 51.84 -14.89
C PRO A 244 49.84 51.83 -13.73
N ALA A 245 49.85 52.88 -12.92
CA ALA A 245 50.76 53.01 -11.77
C ALA A 245 50.46 51.96 -10.68
N GLU A 246 49.18 51.72 -10.40
CA GLU A 246 48.76 50.71 -9.43
C GLU A 246 49.07 49.29 -9.91
N ARG A 247 48.83 48.99 -11.20
CA ARG A 247 49.21 47.70 -11.80
C ARG A 247 50.71 47.43 -11.69
N GLN A 248 51.55 48.43 -11.94
CA GLN A 248 53.00 48.21 -11.84
C GLN A 248 53.46 47.96 -10.40
N ALA A 249 52.84 48.60 -9.41
CA ALA A 249 53.09 48.34 -7.99
C ALA A 249 52.63 46.94 -7.56
N LEU A 250 51.45 46.50 -8.00
CA LEU A 250 50.92 45.17 -7.72
C LEU A 250 51.78 44.06 -8.37
N ALA A 251 52.28 44.25 -9.59
CA ALA A 251 53.15 43.28 -10.26
C ALA A 251 54.44 42.98 -9.47
N ARG A 252 55.08 44.01 -8.89
CA ARG A 252 56.28 43.83 -8.04
C ARG A 252 55.97 43.02 -6.76
N LYS A 253 54.77 43.18 -6.20
CA LYS A 253 54.34 42.41 -5.02
C LYS A 253 54.09 40.93 -5.37
N ILE A 254 53.57 40.65 -6.56
CA ILE A 254 53.35 39.26 -7.04
C ILE A 254 54.70 38.56 -7.27
N ASP A 255 55.66 39.25 -7.89
CA ASP A 255 57.02 38.71 -8.09
C ASP A 255 57.71 38.36 -6.76
N GLY A 256 57.58 39.25 -5.76
CA GLY A 256 58.07 38.97 -4.40
C GLY A 256 57.37 37.81 -3.69
N LEU A 257 56.09 37.58 -3.99
CA LEU A 257 55.32 36.46 -3.45
C LEU A 257 55.83 35.11 -3.99
N VAL A 258 56.02 35.00 -5.31
CA VAL A 258 56.39 33.74 -5.97
C VAL A 258 57.83 33.32 -5.66
N ASN A 259 58.74 34.28 -5.55
CA ASN A 259 60.15 34.01 -5.23
C ASN A 259 60.44 33.91 -3.72
N GLY A 260 59.44 34.19 -2.88
CA GLY A 260 59.55 34.15 -1.41
C GLY A 260 59.10 32.83 -0.79
N ALA A 261 59.10 32.78 0.55
CA ALA A 261 58.48 31.67 1.28
C ALA A 261 56.95 31.78 1.24
N ARG A 262 56.26 30.65 1.15
CA ARG A 262 54.78 30.57 1.20
C ARG A 262 54.24 31.37 2.41
N PRO A 263 53.24 32.26 2.23
CA PRO A 263 52.65 33.00 3.34
C PRO A 263 52.13 32.08 4.46
N ARG A 264 52.38 32.48 5.72
CA ARG A 264 52.06 31.65 6.92
C ARG A 264 50.56 31.53 7.21
N GLN A 265 49.77 32.53 6.85
CA GLN A 265 48.33 32.51 7.06
C GLN A 265 47.66 31.67 5.97
N LYS A 266 47.25 30.45 6.33
CA LYS A 266 46.85 29.39 5.40
C LYS A 266 45.69 29.79 4.47
N ASP A 267 44.76 30.62 4.96
CA ASP A 267 43.54 31.00 4.24
C ASP A 267 43.61 32.41 3.62
N SER A 268 44.79 33.03 3.58
CA SER A 268 44.91 34.34 2.93
C SER A 268 44.83 34.19 1.40
N PRO A 269 44.21 35.16 0.68
CA PRO A 269 44.15 35.13 -0.78
C PRO A 269 45.51 34.99 -1.46
N ASP A 270 46.58 35.50 -0.84
CA ASP A 270 47.94 35.44 -1.38
C ASP A 270 48.65 34.11 -1.06
N ALA A 271 48.29 33.41 0.03
CA ALA A 271 48.72 32.02 0.25
C ALA A 271 48.13 31.10 -0.81
N ALA A 272 46.84 31.29 -1.13
CA ALA A 272 46.17 30.57 -2.21
C ALA A 272 46.79 30.91 -3.58
N LEU A 273 47.16 32.17 -3.82
CA LEU A 273 47.85 32.57 -5.04
C LEU A 273 49.23 31.90 -5.15
N PHE A 274 50.01 31.86 -4.06
CA PHE A 274 51.30 31.16 -4.04
C PHE A 274 51.15 29.68 -4.43
N ASP A 275 50.21 28.98 -3.80
CA ASP A 275 49.96 27.57 -4.07
C ASP A 275 49.50 27.33 -5.53
N ALA A 276 48.65 28.22 -6.05
CA ALA A 276 48.17 28.16 -7.42
C ALA A 276 49.30 28.32 -8.46
N LEU A 277 50.37 29.05 -8.14
CA LEU A 277 51.47 29.34 -9.07
C LEU A 277 52.64 28.35 -8.98
N VAL A 278 52.96 27.86 -7.77
CA VAL A 278 54.24 27.17 -7.52
C VAL A 278 54.09 25.65 -7.38
N ARG A 279 52.95 25.14 -6.90
CA ARG A 279 52.81 23.70 -6.65
C ARG A 279 52.64 22.91 -7.96
N PRO A 280 53.17 21.66 -8.07
CA PRO A 280 52.97 20.81 -9.25
C PRO A 280 51.50 20.51 -9.57
N ASP A 281 50.65 20.50 -8.54
CA ASP A 281 49.18 20.36 -8.62
C ASP A 281 48.45 21.72 -8.57
N GLY A 282 49.19 22.83 -8.55
CA GLY A 282 48.66 24.19 -8.57
C GLY A 282 48.12 24.59 -9.94
N THR A 283 47.23 25.58 -9.98
CA THR A 283 46.52 26.04 -11.19
C THR A 283 47.44 26.29 -12.38
N LEU A 284 48.57 26.98 -12.21
CA LEU A 284 49.47 27.31 -13.32
C LEU A 284 50.12 26.06 -13.93
N LEU A 285 50.73 25.21 -13.10
CA LEU A 285 51.42 24.01 -13.58
C LEU A 285 50.44 22.94 -14.04
N GLY A 286 49.23 22.90 -13.47
CA GLY A 286 48.14 22.03 -13.91
C GLY A 286 47.61 22.37 -15.31
N LEU A 287 47.85 23.57 -15.83
CA LEU A 287 47.49 23.97 -17.19
C LEU A 287 48.55 23.60 -18.25
N VAL A 288 49.72 23.10 -17.83
CA VAL A 288 50.75 22.62 -18.77
C VAL A 288 50.39 21.23 -19.30
N ASP A 289 50.46 21.04 -20.63
CA ASP A 289 50.17 19.75 -21.28
C ASP A 289 51.33 18.75 -21.06
N PRO A 290 51.12 17.67 -20.28
CA PRO A 290 52.15 16.67 -20.04
C PRO A 290 52.47 15.81 -21.27
N GLY A 291 51.56 15.69 -22.24
CA GLY A 291 51.77 14.93 -23.47
C GLY A 291 52.78 15.61 -24.41
N ALA A 292 52.62 16.92 -24.61
CA ALA A 292 53.59 17.74 -25.33
C ALA A 292 54.98 17.72 -24.66
N LEU A 293 55.01 17.84 -23.33
CA LEU A 293 56.24 17.75 -22.53
C LEU A 293 56.90 16.36 -22.63
N GLY A 294 56.08 15.30 -22.68
CA GLY A 294 56.52 13.93 -22.89
C GLY A 294 57.10 13.67 -24.29
N GLN A 295 56.57 14.32 -25.33
CA GLN A 295 57.14 14.24 -26.68
C GLN A 295 58.52 14.90 -26.77
N GLU A 296 58.73 16.05 -26.11
CA GLU A 296 60.04 16.70 -26.02
C GLU A 296 61.05 15.92 -25.15
N ALA A 297 60.54 15.07 -24.24
CA ALA A 297 61.33 14.16 -23.43
C ALA A 297 61.62 12.81 -24.11
N ALA A 298 60.87 12.44 -25.16
CA ALA A 298 60.97 11.14 -25.83
C ALA A 298 62.37 10.91 -26.44
N GLY A 299 62.95 9.73 -26.19
CA GLY A 299 64.28 9.35 -26.66
C GLY A 299 65.45 9.77 -25.76
N LYS A 300 65.18 10.48 -24.65
CA LYS A 300 66.18 10.73 -23.60
C LYS A 300 66.20 9.54 -22.61
N PRO A 301 67.37 9.14 -22.08
CA PRO A 301 67.43 8.09 -21.05
C PRO A 301 66.59 8.50 -19.84
N LEU A 302 65.69 7.61 -19.41
CA LEU A 302 64.94 7.80 -18.18
C LEU A 302 65.90 7.56 -17.00
N SER A 303 66.20 8.58 -16.20
CA SER A 303 66.99 8.46 -14.97
C SER A 303 66.09 8.72 -13.76
N GLY A 304 65.71 7.67 -13.02
CA GLY A 304 65.01 7.80 -11.74
C GLY A 304 64.39 6.50 -11.21
N ASP A 305 64.23 6.40 -9.89
CA ASP A 305 63.71 5.24 -9.15
C ASP A 305 62.16 5.15 -9.13
N THR A 306 61.46 5.91 -9.98
CA THR A 306 59.99 6.03 -9.97
C THR A 306 59.39 5.78 -11.35
N GLY A 307 58.64 4.67 -11.51
CA GLY A 307 57.93 4.28 -12.74
C GLY A 307 57.93 2.76 -12.99
N PRO A 308 57.28 2.26 -14.06
CA PRO A 308 57.38 0.86 -14.44
C PRO A 308 58.79 0.49 -14.92
N ASP A 309 59.21 -0.75 -14.61
CA ASP A 309 60.44 -1.33 -15.12
C ASP A 309 60.49 -1.29 -16.67
N PRO A 310 61.46 -0.58 -17.27
CA PRO A 310 61.60 -0.48 -18.72
C PRO A 310 61.74 -1.85 -19.42
N GLU A 311 62.25 -2.89 -18.75
CA GLU A 311 62.43 -4.22 -19.33
C GLU A 311 61.10 -4.98 -19.57
N MET A 312 59.98 -4.48 -19.04
CA MET A 312 58.67 -5.10 -19.24
C MET A 312 58.09 -4.84 -20.64
N PHE A 313 58.56 -3.81 -21.36
CA PHE A 313 58.00 -3.39 -22.64
C PHE A 313 58.83 -3.90 -23.83
N GLY A 314 58.19 -4.08 -25.00
CA GLY A 314 58.92 -4.37 -26.25
C GLY A 314 59.57 -5.75 -26.39
N ARG A 315 59.02 -6.80 -25.74
CA ARG A 315 59.57 -8.17 -25.78
C ARG A 315 59.12 -8.98 -27.01
N LYS A 316 59.99 -9.85 -27.56
CA LYS A 316 59.62 -10.85 -28.59
C LYS A 316 58.95 -12.07 -27.96
N LEU A 317 57.73 -12.43 -28.39
CA LEU A 317 57.03 -13.64 -27.93
C LEU A 317 56.74 -14.58 -29.11
N ARG A 318 57.32 -15.79 -29.10
CA ARG A 318 57.11 -16.83 -30.14
C ARG A 318 57.24 -16.31 -31.59
N GLY A 319 58.25 -15.47 -31.84
CA GLY A 319 58.56 -14.95 -33.18
C GLY A 319 57.75 -13.75 -33.65
N ALA A 320 56.81 -13.23 -32.85
CA ALA A 320 56.10 -11.98 -33.14
C ALA A 320 56.77 -10.79 -32.43
N GLU A 321 57.00 -9.69 -33.17
CA GLU A 321 57.44 -8.41 -32.62
C GLU A 321 56.29 -7.67 -31.92
N VAL A 322 56.61 -7.08 -30.77
CA VAL A 322 55.70 -6.32 -29.92
C VAL A 322 56.22 -4.88 -29.89
N GLY A 323 55.31 -3.90 -29.92
CA GLY A 323 55.68 -2.49 -29.92
C GLY A 323 56.49 -2.10 -28.67
N PRO A 324 57.38 -1.10 -28.76
CA PRO A 324 58.26 -0.71 -27.65
C PRO A 324 57.53 -0.15 -26.41
N ALA A 325 56.23 0.13 -26.53
CA ALA A 325 55.36 0.57 -25.43
C ALA A 325 54.29 -0.47 -25.03
N ASP A 326 54.31 -1.66 -25.64
CA ASP A 326 53.34 -2.72 -25.37
C ASP A 326 53.90 -3.78 -24.40
N LEU A 327 53.01 -4.32 -23.55
CA LEU A 327 53.31 -5.38 -22.57
C LEU A 327 52.63 -6.70 -22.98
N VAL A 328 53.35 -7.82 -22.88
CA VAL A 328 52.79 -9.16 -23.12
C VAL A 328 52.87 -10.01 -21.85
N VAL A 329 51.72 -10.53 -21.41
CA VAL A 329 51.59 -11.35 -20.20
C VAL A 329 50.83 -12.65 -20.48
N ALA A 330 51.14 -13.70 -19.72
CA ALA A 330 50.39 -14.96 -19.72
C ALA A 330 49.34 -14.94 -18.59
N ALA A 331 48.05 -14.96 -18.94
CA ALA A 331 46.99 -14.99 -17.94
C ALA A 331 46.88 -16.37 -17.26
N PRO A 332 46.59 -16.43 -15.94
CA PRO A 332 46.38 -15.29 -15.04
C PRO A 332 47.68 -14.60 -14.60
N SER A 333 47.68 -13.27 -14.56
CA SER A 333 48.83 -12.45 -14.12
C SER A 333 48.36 -11.10 -13.54
N VAL A 334 49.11 -10.56 -12.58
CA VAL A 334 48.92 -9.21 -12.03
C VAL A 334 50.17 -8.38 -12.31
N VAL A 335 49.99 -7.14 -12.79
CA VAL A 335 51.06 -6.17 -13.06
C VAL A 335 50.82 -4.94 -12.18
N THR A 336 51.86 -4.47 -11.49
CA THR A 336 51.79 -3.32 -10.57
C THR A 336 52.62 -2.16 -11.08
N LEU A 337 52.05 -0.95 -11.07
CA LEU A 337 52.70 0.30 -11.49
C LEU A 337 52.71 1.28 -10.30
N SER A 338 53.85 1.88 -9.99
CA SER A 338 53.98 2.90 -8.93
C SER A 338 54.20 4.29 -9.54
N LEU A 339 53.35 5.26 -9.19
CA LEU A 339 53.37 6.63 -9.70
C LEU A 339 53.31 7.65 -8.55
N PRO A 340 54.02 8.80 -8.64
CA PRO A 340 53.87 9.87 -7.65
C PRO A 340 52.44 10.40 -7.57
N ALA A 341 51.94 10.64 -6.35
CA ALA A 341 50.55 11.02 -6.11
C ALA A 341 50.13 12.31 -6.85
N SER A 342 51.02 13.30 -6.97
CA SER A 342 50.78 14.54 -7.71
C SER A 342 50.65 14.33 -9.22
N VAL A 343 51.28 13.29 -9.77
CA VAL A 343 51.18 12.93 -11.19
C VAL A 343 49.89 12.15 -11.47
N ALA A 344 49.43 11.34 -10.51
CA ALA A 344 48.19 10.57 -10.64
C ALA A 344 46.94 11.40 -10.30
N ALA A 345 47.05 12.45 -9.50
CA ALA A 345 45.93 13.27 -9.05
C ALA A 345 45.11 13.83 -10.23
N GLY A 346 43.80 13.57 -10.23
CA GLY A 346 42.87 14.07 -11.25
C GLY A 346 43.05 13.45 -12.64
N ARG A 347 43.86 12.39 -12.78
CA ARG A 347 44.10 11.71 -14.05
C ARG A 347 43.60 10.26 -14.01
N GLU A 348 43.15 9.77 -15.16
CA GLU A 348 42.68 8.40 -15.33
C GLU A 348 43.76 7.56 -16.02
N LEU A 349 44.04 6.37 -15.48
CA LEU A 349 44.90 5.39 -16.14
C LEU A 349 44.05 4.55 -17.11
N ILE A 350 44.35 4.65 -18.40
CA ILE A 350 43.66 3.89 -19.45
C ILE A 350 44.54 2.73 -19.89
N VAL A 351 43.98 1.51 -19.89
CA VAL A 351 44.66 0.28 -20.33
C VAL A 351 43.83 -0.43 -21.38
N ASN A 352 44.45 -0.79 -22.51
CA ASN A 352 43.85 -1.60 -23.56
C ASN A 352 44.45 -3.01 -23.53
N GLY A 353 43.62 -4.03 -23.34
CA GLY A 353 44.05 -5.43 -23.38
C GLY A 353 43.36 -6.21 -24.49
N ARG A 354 44.12 -7.08 -25.16
CA ARG A 354 43.61 -7.97 -26.22
C ARG A 354 44.23 -9.37 -26.11
N LEU A 355 43.49 -10.39 -26.53
CA LEU A 355 44.03 -11.74 -26.64
C LEU A 355 45.06 -11.82 -27.76
N HIS A 356 46.24 -12.36 -27.45
CA HIS A 356 47.27 -12.57 -28.46
C HIS A 356 46.83 -13.63 -29.49
N LYS A 357 47.21 -13.44 -30.76
CA LYS A 357 46.82 -14.31 -31.89
C LYS A 357 47.20 -15.78 -31.70
N SER A 358 48.22 -16.05 -30.89
CA SER A 358 48.67 -17.40 -30.55
C SER A 358 47.62 -18.26 -29.84
N ALA A 359 46.56 -17.68 -29.27
CA ALA A 359 45.48 -18.39 -28.56
C ALA A 359 44.45 -19.06 -29.51
N LYS A 360 44.57 -18.90 -30.83
CA LYS A 360 43.69 -19.50 -31.87
C LYS A 360 42.18 -19.37 -31.58
N GLY A 361 41.76 -18.28 -30.94
CA GLY A 361 40.35 -17.98 -30.62
C GLY A 361 39.69 -18.92 -29.60
N ARG A 362 40.45 -19.73 -28.85
CA ARG A 362 39.86 -20.63 -27.83
C ARG A 362 39.81 -20.01 -26.44
N GLY A 363 40.70 -19.06 -26.18
CA GLY A 363 40.82 -18.36 -24.91
C GLY A 363 39.71 -17.35 -24.66
N SER A 364 39.51 -17.04 -23.38
CA SER A 364 38.65 -15.97 -22.87
C SER A 364 39.34 -15.39 -21.64
N VAL A 365 39.35 -14.07 -21.49
CA VAL A 365 39.98 -13.40 -20.34
C VAL A 365 39.08 -12.29 -19.81
N GLN A 366 39.20 -12.00 -18.52
CA GLN A 366 38.70 -10.75 -17.93
C GLN A 366 39.90 -9.84 -17.68
N LEU A 367 39.70 -8.56 -17.91
CA LEU A 367 40.69 -7.52 -17.65
C LEU A 367 40.14 -6.67 -16.51
N SER A 368 40.97 -6.43 -15.49
CA SER A 368 40.62 -5.55 -14.37
C SER A 368 41.79 -4.63 -14.09
N LEU A 369 41.48 -3.36 -13.83
CA LEU A 369 42.44 -2.35 -13.38
C LEU A 369 41.95 -1.81 -12.02
N GLY A 370 42.87 -1.61 -11.08
CA GLY A 370 42.54 -1.10 -9.76
C GLY A 370 43.78 -0.73 -8.95
N THR A 371 43.55 -0.03 -7.84
CA THR A 371 44.60 0.37 -6.88
C THR A 371 44.94 -0.73 -5.88
N THR A 372 44.21 -1.85 -5.91
CA THR A 372 44.47 -3.05 -5.10
C THR A 372 44.66 -4.26 -6.00
N PRO A 373 45.51 -5.24 -5.63
CA PRO A 373 45.70 -6.45 -6.42
C PRO A 373 44.40 -7.27 -6.56
N SER A 374 43.98 -7.58 -7.79
CA SER A 374 42.83 -8.43 -8.06
C SER A 374 43.11 -9.91 -7.78
N ALA A 375 42.13 -10.63 -7.23
CA ALA A 375 42.20 -12.08 -7.10
C ALA A 375 42.08 -12.76 -8.47
N VAL A 376 43.06 -13.59 -8.83
CA VAL A 376 43.14 -14.24 -10.16
C VAL A 376 42.47 -15.61 -10.26
N ASN A 377 41.96 -16.15 -9.15
CA ASN A 377 41.44 -17.53 -9.07
C ASN A 377 39.91 -17.64 -9.28
N ARG A 378 39.21 -16.55 -9.59
CA ARG A 378 37.75 -16.55 -9.80
C ARG A 378 37.33 -15.51 -10.85
N MET A 379 36.19 -15.71 -11.49
CA MET A 379 35.60 -14.68 -12.36
C MET A 379 35.15 -13.48 -11.52
N VAL A 380 35.33 -12.29 -12.08
CA VAL A 380 34.83 -11.03 -11.53
C VAL A 380 33.45 -10.77 -12.11
N VAL A 381 32.42 -10.76 -11.23
CA VAL A 381 31.04 -10.49 -11.63
C VAL A 381 30.94 -9.05 -12.17
N GLY A 382 30.25 -8.88 -13.30
CA GLY A 382 30.09 -7.58 -13.96
C GLY A 382 31.27 -7.14 -14.82
N ALA A 383 32.41 -7.82 -14.77
CA ALA A 383 33.54 -7.51 -15.65
C ALA A 383 33.35 -8.14 -17.05
N PRO A 384 33.65 -7.40 -18.14
CA PRO A 384 33.50 -7.91 -19.49
C PRO A 384 34.42 -9.12 -19.73
N ILE A 385 33.89 -10.14 -20.41
CA ILE A 385 34.66 -11.30 -20.86
C ILE A 385 35.11 -11.02 -22.30
N VAL A 386 36.42 -10.90 -22.49
CA VAL A 386 37.01 -10.66 -23.81
C VAL A 386 37.24 -12.00 -24.51
N VAL A 387 36.65 -12.13 -25.70
CA VAL A 387 36.80 -13.28 -26.60
C VAL A 387 37.10 -12.79 -28.01
N THR A 388 37.75 -13.64 -28.81
CA THR A 388 37.83 -13.40 -30.26
C THR A 388 36.44 -13.59 -30.88
N ALA A 389 35.96 -12.63 -31.67
CA ALA A 389 34.67 -12.73 -32.36
C ALA A 389 34.60 -13.99 -33.25
N ASN A 390 33.41 -14.58 -33.39
CA ASN A 390 33.12 -15.78 -34.21
C ASN A 390 33.99 -17.01 -33.91
N SER A 391 34.61 -17.06 -32.74
CA SER A 391 35.53 -18.13 -32.35
C SER A 391 34.85 -19.23 -31.52
N PRO A 392 35.49 -20.40 -31.34
CA PRO A 392 35.02 -21.42 -30.41
C PRO A 392 34.85 -20.90 -28.97
N GLY A 393 35.71 -19.97 -28.54
CA GLY A 393 35.58 -19.30 -27.23
C GLY A 393 34.30 -18.48 -27.13
N ALA A 394 33.95 -17.72 -28.18
CA ALA A 394 32.72 -16.92 -28.21
C ALA A 394 31.45 -17.78 -28.14
N LYS A 395 31.38 -18.88 -28.91
CA LYS A 395 30.24 -19.80 -28.88
C LYS A 395 30.05 -20.45 -27.50
N ARG A 396 31.15 -20.82 -26.83
CA ARG A 396 31.12 -21.38 -25.46
C ARG A 396 30.54 -20.39 -24.45
N VAL A 397 30.97 -19.13 -24.49
CA VAL A 397 30.46 -18.08 -23.60
C VAL A 397 28.99 -17.78 -23.88
N ALA A 398 28.60 -17.63 -25.15
CA ALA A 398 27.22 -17.35 -25.53
C ALA A 398 26.23 -18.45 -25.08
N ARG A 399 26.61 -19.73 -25.21
CA ARG A 399 25.80 -20.84 -24.72
C ARG A 399 25.57 -20.75 -23.21
N GLY A 400 26.63 -20.49 -22.43
CA GLY A 400 26.50 -20.35 -20.98
C GLY A 400 25.58 -19.19 -20.56
N ILE A 401 25.53 -18.12 -21.35
CA ILE A 401 24.59 -17.00 -21.13
C ILE A 401 23.15 -17.42 -21.48
N SER A 402 22.95 -18.11 -22.60
CA SER A 402 21.63 -18.63 -23.00
C SER A 402 21.05 -19.57 -21.95
N ASP A 403 21.86 -20.52 -21.46
CA ASP A 403 21.46 -21.46 -20.42
C ASP A 403 21.03 -20.74 -19.12
N PHE A 404 21.63 -19.57 -18.83
CA PHE A 404 21.25 -18.71 -17.72
C PHE A 404 19.96 -17.92 -17.98
N GLN A 405 19.75 -17.41 -19.20
CA GLN A 405 18.52 -16.72 -19.58
C GLN A 405 17.31 -17.63 -19.45
N ASP A 406 17.45 -18.90 -19.81
CA ASP A 406 16.40 -19.93 -19.70
C ASP A 406 16.02 -20.28 -18.23
N LEU A 407 16.66 -19.66 -17.24
CA LEU A 407 16.26 -19.75 -15.84
C LEU A 407 15.19 -18.71 -15.45
N PHE A 408 14.97 -17.67 -16.25
CA PHE A 408 14.07 -16.56 -15.91
C PHE A 408 12.79 -16.56 -16.77
N PRO A 409 11.60 -16.33 -16.18
CA PRO A 409 10.35 -16.19 -16.93
C PRO A 409 10.38 -15.01 -17.91
N ALA A 410 9.78 -15.18 -19.09
CA ALA A 410 9.77 -14.16 -20.14
C ALA A 410 9.09 -12.85 -19.69
N ALA A 411 8.06 -12.91 -18.84
CA ALA A 411 7.41 -11.70 -18.31
C ALA A 411 8.34 -10.82 -17.46
N MET A 412 9.39 -11.37 -16.86
CA MET A 412 10.42 -10.59 -16.15
C MET A 412 11.31 -9.79 -17.11
N CYS A 413 11.27 -10.13 -18.40
CA CYS A 413 12.07 -9.51 -19.45
C CYS A 413 11.26 -8.53 -20.32
N TYR A 414 9.95 -8.36 -20.07
CA TYR A 414 9.12 -7.41 -20.82
C TYR A 414 9.03 -6.05 -20.13
N TYR A 415 9.23 -4.98 -20.92
CA TYR A 415 8.91 -3.61 -20.51
C TYR A 415 7.42 -3.35 -20.72
N ARG A 416 6.77 -2.68 -19.77
CA ARG A 416 5.33 -2.41 -19.77
C ARG A 416 4.94 -1.54 -20.98
N LEU A 417 4.14 -2.09 -21.90
CA LEU A 417 3.48 -1.31 -22.95
C LEU A 417 2.17 -0.73 -22.38
N VAL A 418 2.05 0.59 -22.35
CA VAL A 418 0.85 1.36 -21.96
C VAL A 418 0.51 2.25 -23.16
N PRO A 419 -0.76 2.35 -23.60
CA PRO A 419 -2.00 2.11 -22.86
C PRO A 419 -2.59 0.70 -22.99
N VAL A 420 -3.22 0.25 -21.90
CA VAL A 420 -4.04 -0.96 -21.82
C VAL A 420 -5.48 -0.56 -22.14
N ASP A 421 -5.85 -0.55 -23.41
CA ASP A 421 -7.25 -0.45 -23.80
C ASP A 421 -7.83 -1.87 -23.82
N GLU A 422 -8.73 -2.16 -22.87
CA GLU A 422 -9.35 -3.48 -22.67
C GLU A 422 -10.16 -3.94 -23.89
N VAL A 423 -10.57 -3.02 -24.78
CA VAL A 423 -11.35 -3.35 -25.99
C VAL A 423 -10.46 -3.98 -27.07
N ILE A 424 -9.19 -3.60 -27.11
CA ILE A 424 -8.22 -3.98 -28.16
C ILE A 424 -7.11 -4.91 -27.66
N THR A 425 -6.97 -5.05 -26.35
CA THR A 425 -6.01 -5.97 -25.74
C THR A 425 -6.64 -7.35 -25.67
N LEU A 426 -6.08 -8.32 -26.41
CA LEU A 426 -6.34 -9.73 -26.11
C LEU A 426 -5.83 -10.00 -24.69
N VAL A 427 -6.75 -10.12 -23.72
CA VAL A 427 -6.39 -10.54 -22.36
C VAL A 427 -5.92 -11.99 -22.44
N LEU A 428 -4.61 -12.14 -22.59
CA LEU A 428 -3.95 -13.43 -22.61
C LEU A 428 -3.63 -13.82 -21.18
N PHE A 429 -4.32 -14.84 -20.65
CA PHE A 429 -3.80 -15.60 -19.53
C PHE A 429 -2.60 -16.41 -20.01
N HIS A 430 -1.44 -15.76 -20.10
CA HIS A 430 -0.19 -16.43 -20.41
C HIS A 430 0.28 -17.18 -19.16
N ARG A 431 0.54 -18.47 -19.34
CA ARG A 431 0.94 -19.37 -18.26
C ARG A 431 2.47 -19.48 -18.27
N GLU A 432 3.13 -18.83 -17.31
CA GLU A 432 4.60 -18.81 -17.16
C GLU A 432 5.10 -19.55 -15.90
N ASP A 433 4.43 -20.64 -15.52
CA ASP A 433 4.80 -21.44 -14.36
C ASP A 433 5.72 -22.62 -14.69
N GLU A 434 6.16 -22.76 -15.95
CA GLU A 434 7.06 -23.86 -16.37
C GLU A 434 8.35 -23.91 -15.54
N PRO A 435 9.09 -22.80 -15.34
CA PRO A 435 10.35 -22.87 -14.60
C PRO A 435 10.13 -23.30 -13.14
N LEU A 436 9.04 -22.81 -12.53
CA LEU A 436 8.61 -23.20 -11.20
C LEU A 436 8.30 -24.70 -11.15
N MET A 437 7.53 -25.21 -12.12
CA MET A 437 7.18 -26.63 -12.24
C MET A 437 8.41 -27.53 -12.41
N ARG A 438 9.37 -27.12 -13.25
CA ARG A 438 10.57 -27.88 -13.57
C ARG A 438 11.58 -27.91 -12.43
N LEU A 439 11.84 -26.76 -11.82
CA LEU A 439 12.98 -26.57 -10.89
C LEU A 439 12.58 -26.70 -9.41
N MET A 440 11.35 -26.38 -9.04
CA MET A 440 10.99 -26.16 -7.63
C MET A 440 9.82 -27.02 -7.13
N MET A 441 9.00 -27.59 -8.01
CA MET A 441 7.77 -28.28 -7.61
C MET A 441 7.87 -29.80 -7.63
N THR A 442 7.27 -30.43 -6.62
CA THR A 442 6.99 -31.88 -6.59
C THR A 442 5.92 -32.26 -7.64
N ALA A 443 5.81 -33.55 -7.96
CA ALA A 443 4.77 -34.04 -8.87
C ALA A 443 3.34 -33.76 -8.37
N ALA A 444 3.12 -33.82 -7.04
CA ALA A 444 1.83 -33.52 -6.44
C ALA A 444 1.46 -32.03 -6.59
N GLN A 445 2.40 -31.14 -6.32
CA GLN A 445 2.21 -29.69 -6.49
C GLN A 445 1.95 -29.34 -7.96
N ARG A 446 2.68 -29.96 -8.91
CA ARG A 446 2.43 -29.76 -10.35
C ARG A 446 1.01 -30.18 -10.74
N LYS A 447 0.55 -31.35 -10.26
CA LYS A 447 -0.81 -31.82 -10.52
C LYS A 447 -1.88 -30.88 -9.97
N ALA A 448 -1.64 -30.29 -8.79
CA ALA A 448 -2.55 -29.31 -8.20
C ALA A 448 -2.60 -28.03 -9.06
N LEU A 449 -1.45 -27.46 -9.41
CA LEU A 449 -1.37 -26.27 -10.26
C LEU A 449 -2.02 -26.48 -11.64
N GLU A 450 -1.80 -27.64 -12.26
CA GLU A 450 -2.47 -28.01 -13.52
C GLU A 450 -4.00 -28.08 -13.38
N ARG A 451 -4.49 -28.62 -12.27
CA ARG A 451 -5.93 -28.66 -11.99
C ARG A 451 -6.47 -27.24 -11.83
N ASP A 452 -5.77 -26.38 -11.12
CA ASP A 452 -6.22 -25.02 -10.83
C ASP A 452 -6.22 -24.16 -12.11
N TRP A 453 -5.24 -24.33 -13.00
CA TRP A 453 -5.25 -23.73 -14.34
C TRP A 453 -6.41 -24.22 -15.21
N LYS A 454 -6.72 -25.51 -15.16
CA LYS A 454 -7.89 -26.06 -15.87
C LYS A 454 -9.19 -25.45 -15.35
N GLN A 455 -9.32 -25.28 -14.03
CA GLN A 455 -10.48 -24.63 -13.42
C GLN A 455 -10.57 -23.15 -13.84
N LEU A 456 -9.46 -22.42 -13.77
CA LEU A 456 -9.42 -21.01 -14.17
C LEU A 456 -9.84 -20.84 -15.63
N ARG A 457 -9.27 -21.62 -16.56
CA ARG A 457 -9.61 -21.56 -17.99
C ARG A 457 -11.05 -21.95 -18.26
N PHE A 458 -11.58 -22.93 -17.52
CA PHE A 458 -12.98 -23.33 -17.64
C PHE A 458 -13.93 -22.22 -17.20
N VAL A 459 -13.70 -21.64 -16.02
CA VAL A 459 -14.55 -20.58 -15.45
C VAL A 459 -14.42 -19.28 -16.25
N SER A 460 -13.22 -18.92 -16.69
CA SER A 460 -12.99 -17.68 -17.44
C SER A 460 -13.53 -17.75 -18.88
N GLN A 461 -13.73 -18.96 -19.41
CA GLN A 461 -14.09 -19.25 -20.80
C GLN A 461 -13.14 -18.57 -21.79
N ASP A 462 -11.85 -18.49 -21.45
CA ASP A 462 -10.87 -17.68 -22.18
C ASP A 462 -10.75 -18.08 -23.66
N ALA A 463 -10.77 -19.38 -23.96
CA ALA A 463 -10.72 -19.88 -25.32
C ALA A 463 -11.85 -19.33 -26.21
N ARG A 464 -13.08 -19.25 -25.67
CA ARG A 464 -14.24 -18.70 -26.38
C ARG A 464 -14.12 -17.19 -26.53
N LYS A 465 -13.74 -16.49 -25.46
CA LYS A 465 -13.59 -15.03 -25.48
C LYS A 465 -12.53 -14.58 -26.48
N ILE A 466 -11.34 -15.18 -26.44
CA ILE A 466 -10.23 -14.88 -27.36
C ILE A 466 -10.68 -15.12 -28.80
N HIS A 467 -11.38 -16.22 -29.09
CA HIS A 467 -11.87 -16.49 -30.44
C HIS A 467 -12.87 -15.43 -30.91
N ASN A 468 -13.81 -15.03 -30.06
CA ASN A 468 -14.83 -14.04 -30.42
C ASN A 468 -14.25 -12.63 -30.61
N THR A 469 -13.15 -12.28 -29.94
CA THR A 469 -12.52 -10.96 -30.05
C THR A 469 -11.37 -10.92 -31.07
N PHE A 470 -10.96 -12.06 -31.62
CA PHE A 470 -9.78 -12.13 -32.49
C PHE A 470 -9.97 -11.32 -33.79
N ASP A 471 -11.15 -11.33 -34.38
CA ASP A 471 -11.42 -10.55 -35.61
C ASP A 471 -11.40 -9.05 -35.34
N LEU A 472 -11.90 -8.62 -34.18
CA LEU A 472 -11.80 -7.23 -33.74
C LEU A 472 -10.33 -6.83 -33.55
N PHE A 473 -9.55 -7.66 -32.86
CA PHE A 473 -8.10 -7.47 -32.68
C PHE A 473 -7.35 -7.34 -34.01
N GLN A 474 -7.65 -8.21 -34.98
CA GLN A 474 -7.08 -8.14 -36.33
C GLN A 474 -7.43 -6.82 -37.03
N GLY A 475 -8.64 -6.30 -36.83
CA GLY A 475 -9.05 -4.98 -37.31
C GLY A 475 -8.15 -3.86 -36.78
N PHE A 476 -7.76 -3.87 -35.50
CA PHE A 476 -6.84 -2.89 -34.92
C PHE A 476 -5.39 -3.11 -35.36
N ALA A 477 -4.93 -4.37 -35.43
CA ALA A 477 -3.60 -4.69 -35.94
C ALA A 477 -3.38 -4.20 -37.39
N SER A 478 -4.46 -4.08 -38.17
CA SER A 478 -4.42 -3.51 -39.52
C SER A 478 -4.06 -2.02 -39.56
N GLN A 479 -4.44 -1.24 -38.55
CA GLN A 479 -4.17 0.19 -38.47
C GLN A 479 -2.68 0.50 -38.26
N VAL A 480 -1.92 -0.46 -37.75
CA VAL A 480 -0.48 -0.37 -37.51
C VAL A 480 0.34 -1.28 -38.43
N GLY A 481 -0.28 -1.90 -39.43
CA GLY A 481 0.40 -2.73 -40.44
C GLY A 481 0.95 -4.07 -39.92
N GLN A 482 0.37 -4.66 -38.87
CA GLN A 482 0.91 -5.88 -38.21
C GLN A 482 0.05 -7.15 -38.38
N VAL A 483 -1.01 -7.12 -39.19
CA VAL A 483 -1.96 -8.26 -39.39
C VAL A 483 -1.24 -9.57 -39.73
N GLU A 484 -0.28 -9.52 -40.65
CA GLU A 484 0.45 -10.72 -41.13
C GLU A 484 1.22 -11.43 -40.00
N GLN A 485 1.63 -10.70 -38.96
CA GLN A 485 2.34 -11.27 -37.81
C GLN A 485 1.42 -12.14 -36.94
N PHE A 486 0.12 -11.86 -36.92
CA PHE A 486 -0.85 -12.51 -36.04
C PHE A 486 -1.74 -13.54 -36.73
N GLU A 487 -1.84 -13.53 -38.06
CA GLU A 487 -2.68 -14.46 -38.82
C GLU A 487 -2.41 -15.97 -38.52
N PRO A 488 -1.16 -16.42 -38.30
CA PRO A 488 -0.88 -17.81 -37.90
C PRO A 488 -1.58 -18.25 -36.60
N LEU A 489 -2.03 -17.32 -35.75
CA LEU A 489 -2.73 -17.61 -34.50
C LEU A 489 -4.21 -17.96 -34.69
N ARG A 490 -4.82 -17.64 -35.84
CA ARG A 490 -6.26 -17.81 -36.10
C ARG A 490 -6.74 -19.25 -35.91
N GLU A 491 -6.09 -20.18 -36.62
CA GLU A 491 -6.46 -21.60 -36.58
C GLU A 491 -6.26 -22.25 -35.20
N PRO A 492 -5.12 -22.05 -34.50
CA PRO A 492 -4.96 -22.48 -33.12
C PRO A 492 -6.05 -21.95 -32.17
N ILE A 493 -6.39 -20.66 -32.26
CA ILE A 493 -7.44 -20.03 -31.45
C ILE A 493 -8.80 -20.70 -31.73
N ARG A 494 -9.16 -20.86 -33.01
CA ARG A 494 -10.41 -21.51 -33.43
C ARG A 494 -10.51 -22.95 -32.93
N LYS A 495 -9.45 -23.75 -33.08
CA LYS A 495 -9.41 -25.14 -32.59
C LYS A 495 -9.56 -25.21 -31.08
N ARG A 496 -8.90 -24.31 -30.34
CA ARG A 496 -9.01 -24.23 -28.88
C ARG A 496 -10.43 -23.90 -28.44
N ALA A 497 -11.09 -22.94 -29.09
CA ALA A 497 -12.49 -22.60 -28.82
C ALA A 497 -13.42 -23.78 -29.11
N ALA A 498 -13.26 -24.46 -30.26
CA ALA A 498 -14.08 -25.62 -30.60
C ALA A 498 -13.92 -26.79 -29.60
N ALA A 499 -12.68 -27.06 -29.16
CA ALA A 499 -12.43 -28.06 -28.11
C ALA A 499 -13.08 -27.67 -26.78
N PHE A 500 -13.04 -26.38 -26.43
CA PHE A 500 -13.69 -25.86 -25.24
C PHE A 500 -15.21 -25.98 -25.30
N GLU A 501 -15.85 -25.65 -26.43
CA GLU A 501 -17.30 -25.82 -26.64
C GLU A 501 -17.74 -27.29 -26.52
N LYS A 502 -16.95 -28.22 -27.06
CA LYS A 502 -17.20 -29.66 -26.86
C LYS A 502 -17.10 -30.05 -25.39
N HIS A 503 -16.13 -29.51 -24.67
CA HIS A 503 -15.95 -29.78 -23.24
C HIS A 503 -17.09 -29.21 -22.38
N LEU A 504 -17.57 -27.98 -22.67
CA LEU A 504 -18.74 -27.40 -22.02
C LEU A 504 -19.96 -28.31 -22.16
N LYS A 505 -20.30 -28.71 -23.40
CA LYS A 505 -21.43 -29.61 -23.67
C LYS A 505 -21.32 -30.95 -22.94
N ALA A 506 -20.13 -31.54 -22.89
CA ALA A 506 -19.90 -32.79 -22.19
C ALA A 506 -20.02 -32.66 -20.66
N THR A 507 -19.87 -31.45 -20.11
CA THR A 507 -19.92 -31.18 -18.67
C THR A 507 -21.34 -30.90 -18.18
N GLU A 508 -22.26 -30.46 -19.05
CA GLU A 508 -23.64 -30.14 -18.69
C GLU A 508 -24.35 -31.26 -17.90
N PRO A 509 -24.32 -32.56 -18.31
CA PRO A 509 -24.98 -33.62 -17.56
C PRO A 509 -24.35 -33.84 -16.18
N VAL A 510 -23.03 -33.68 -16.08
CA VAL A 510 -22.30 -33.81 -14.80
C VAL A 510 -22.72 -32.70 -13.83
N GLN A 511 -22.90 -31.47 -14.32
CA GLN A 511 -23.37 -30.35 -13.51
C GLN A 511 -24.80 -30.56 -13.01
N VAL A 512 -25.67 -31.17 -13.82
CA VAL A 512 -27.03 -31.53 -13.40
C VAL A 512 -26.98 -32.61 -12.31
N GLU A 513 -26.22 -33.69 -12.49
CA GLU A 513 -26.08 -34.71 -11.45
C GLU A 513 -25.51 -34.14 -10.14
N LYS A 514 -24.53 -33.24 -10.22
CA LYS A 514 -23.97 -32.58 -9.03
C LYS A 514 -24.97 -31.66 -8.33
N LEU A 515 -25.89 -31.05 -9.07
CA LEU A 515 -27.00 -30.30 -8.47
C LEU A 515 -28.02 -31.22 -7.77
N LEU A 516 -28.22 -32.44 -8.27
CA LEU A 516 -29.05 -33.44 -7.59
C LEU A 516 -28.36 -33.96 -6.31
N ASP A 517 -27.05 -34.20 -6.34
CA ASP A 517 -26.25 -34.51 -5.14
C ASP A 517 -26.36 -33.37 -4.11
N PHE A 518 -26.36 -32.11 -4.58
CA PHE A 518 -26.57 -30.94 -3.73
C PHE A 518 -27.99 -30.92 -3.14
N ALA A 519 -29.02 -31.30 -3.91
CA ALA A 519 -30.39 -31.37 -3.41
C ALA A 519 -30.53 -32.35 -2.24
N GLU A 520 -29.80 -33.47 -2.22
CA GLU A 520 -29.74 -34.38 -1.06
C GLU A 520 -29.18 -33.68 0.19
N THR A 521 -28.19 -32.80 0.01
CA THR A 521 -27.64 -32.01 1.11
C THR A 521 -28.60 -30.91 1.55
N ALA A 522 -29.22 -30.21 0.60
CA ALA A 522 -30.18 -29.14 0.86
C ALA A 522 -31.43 -29.65 1.60
N TRP A 523 -31.91 -30.84 1.22
CA TRP A 523 -33.08 -31.48 1.83
C TRP A 523 -32.71 -32.40 3.00
N ARG A 524 -31.41 -32.49 3.33
CA ARG A 524 -30.84 -33.18 4.50
C ARG A 524 -31.08 -34.69 4.54
N ARG A 525 -31.46 -35.28 3.41
CA ARG A 525 -31.67 -36.73 3.22
C ARG A 525 -31.43 -37.11 1.76
N PRO A 526 -31.19 -38.40 1.46
CA PRO A 526 -31.19 -38.90 0.10
C PRO A 526 -32.51 -38.57 -0.62
N LEU A 527 -32.42 -38.26 -1.90
CA LEU A 527 -33.58 -38.13 -2.77
C LEU A 527 -34.18 -39.52 -2.99
N VAL A 528 -35.50 -39.62 -2.91
CA VAL A 528 -36.16 -40.84 -3.42
C VAL A 528 -36.11 -40.83 -4.95
N ALA A 529 -36.25 -42.02 -5.56
CA ALA A 529 -36.10 -42.20 -7.01
C ALA A 529 -37.02 -41.27 -7.82
N GLU A 530 -38.26 -41.07 -7.35
CA GLU A 530 -39.24 -40.19 -7.96
C GLU A 530 -38.78 -38.72 -7.92
N GLU A 531 -38.37 -38.20 -6.75
CA GLU A 531 -37.88 -36.82 -6.60
C GLU A 531 -36.71 -36.53 -7.55
N ARG A 532 -35.77 -37.47 -7.65
CA ARG A 532 -34.62 -37.35 -8.55
C ARG A 532 -35.06 -37.32 -10.02
N SER A 533 -36.02 -38.18 -10.40
CA SER A 533 -36.59 -38.22 -11.74
C SER A 533 -37.30 -36.91 -12.09
N THR A 534 -38.15 -36.40 -11.20
CA THR A 534 -38.90 -35.14 -11.39
C THR A 534 -37.97 -33.94 -11.57
N LEU A 535 -36.90 -33.85 -10.77
CA LEU A 535 -35.90 -32.77 -10.91
C LEU A 535 -35.15 -32.85 -12.25
N LYS A 536 -34.78 -34.05 -12.71
CA LYS A 536 -34.17 -34.25 -14.04
C LYS A 536 -35.13 -33.88 -15.17
N ALA A 537 -36.39 -34.32 -15.06
CA ALA A 537 -37.43 -34.03 -16.04
C ALA A 537 -37.68 -32.52 -16.17
N LEU A 538 -37.71 -31.79 -15.05
CA LEU A 538 -37.81 -30.33 -15.05
C LEU A 538 -36.66 -29.67 -15.82
N TYR A 539 -35.41 -30.06 -15.55
CA TYR A 539 -34.27 -29.54 -16.31
C TYR A 539 -34.39 -29.84 -17.82
N GLY A 540 -34.77 -31.08 -18.18
CA GLY A 540 -35.01 -31.46 -19.56
C GLY A 540 -36.09 -30.61 -20.25
N GLN A 541 -37.21 -30.36 -19.57
CA GLN A 541 -38.30 -29.51 -20.05
C GLN A 541 -37.84 -28.06 -20.29
N LEU A 542 -37.08 -27.48 -19.35
CA LEU A 542 -36.53 -26.14 -19.50
C LEU A 542 -35.59 -26.04 -20.72
N ARG A 543 -34.78 -27.07 -20.99
CA ARG A 543 -33.93 -27.13 -22.17
C ARG A 543 -34.73 -27.24 -23.47
N LEU A 544 -35.82 -28.02 -23.48
CA LEU A 544 -36.73 -28.11 -24.64
C LEU A 544 -37.46 -26.80 -24.93
N GLN A 545 -37.68 -25.96 -23.93
CA GLN A 545 -38.24 -24.60 -24.09
C GLN A 545 -37.22 -23.57 -24.61
N GLY A 546 -36.00 -24.00 -24.96
CA GLY A 546 -34.97 -23.15 -25.56
C GLY A 546 -34.06 -22.42 -24.56
N LEU A 547 -34.18 -22.68 -23.25
CA LEU A 547 -33.28 -22.07 -22.27
C LEU A 547 -31.86 -22.62 -22.41
N SER A 548 -30.86 -21.75 -22.19
CA SER A 548 -29.46 -22.15 -22.09
C SER A 548 -29.22 -23.06 -20.88
N HIS A 549 -28.08 -23.76 -20.87
CA HIS A 549 -27.73 -24.67 -19.77
C HIS A 549 -27.71 -23.91 -18.44
N ASP A 550 -27.00 -22.79 -18.39
CA ASP A 550 -26.89 -21.94 -17.20
C ASP A 550 -28.25 -21.47 -16.68
N ALA A 551 -29.16 -21.06 -17.57
CA ALA A 551 -30.48 -20.61 -17.18
C ALA A 551 -31.33 -21.76 -16.61
N ALA A 552 -31.36 -22.91 -17.30
CA ALA A 552 -32.10 -24.09 -16.85
C ALA A 552 -31.54 -24.65 -15.53
N TRP A 553 -30.20 -24.68 -15.38
CA TRP A 553 -29.52 -25.12 -14.17
C TRP A 553 -29.83 -24.20 -12.98
N ARG A 554 -29.80 -22.87 -13.17
CA ARG A 554 -30.17 -21.90 -12.13
C ARG A 554 -31.62 -22.03 -11.69
N LEU A 555 -32.55 -22.28 -12.62
CA LEU A 555 -33.96 -22.52 -12.28
C LEU A 555 -34.16 -23.85 -11.55
N LEU A 556 -33.41 -24.89 -11.92
CA LEU A 556 -33.43 -26.15 -11.16
C LEU A 556 -32.90 -25.94 -9.73
N LEU A 557 -31.81 -25.17 -9.56
CA LEU A 557 -31.31 -24.80 -8.23
C LEU A 557 -32.36 -24.00 -7.44
N ALA A 558 -33.01 -23.02 -8.07
CA ALA A 558 -34.09 -22.27 -7.45
C ALA A 558 -35.22 -23.21 -6.99
N ARG A 559 -35.65 -24.17 -7.82
CA ARG A 559 -36.67 -25.17 -7.45
C ARG A 559 -36.28 -26.00 -6.23
N VAL A 560 -35.00 -26.34 -6.08
CA VAL A 560 -34.46 -27.05 -4.89
C VAL A 560 -34.54 -26.16 -3.65
N LEU A 561 -34.16 -24.89 -3.76
CA LEU A 561 -34.10 -23.93 -2.65
C LEU A 561 -35.47 -23.38 -2.23
N VAL A 562 -36.47 -23.36 -3.11
CA VAL A 562 -37.86 -22.97 -2.75
C VAL A 562 -38.72 -24.16 -2.32
N SER A 563 -38.16 -25.37 -2.29
CA SER A 563 -38.88 -26.57 -1.87
C SER A 563 -39.21 -26.54 -0.37
N ALA A 564 -40.38 -27.06 0.02
CA ALA A 564 -40.73 -27.24 1.44
C ALA A 564 -39.67 -28.08 2.18
N ASN A 565 -39.06 -29.06 1.51
CA ASN A 565 -37.98 -29.87 2.06
C ASN A 565 -36.72 -29.07 2.42
N PHE A 566 -36.50 -27.90 1.80
CA PHE A 566 -35.40 -26.99 2.13
C PHE A 566 -35.82 -25.96 3.19
N LEU A 567 -36.96 -25.30 2.98
CA LEU A 567 -37.45 -24.21 3.83
C LEU A 567 -37.88 -24.68 5.22
N TYR A 568 -38.39 -25.90 5.32
CA TYR A 568 -38.89 -26.48 6.56
C TYR A 568 -38.17 -27.80 6.90
N LYS A 569 -38.26 -28.20 8.18
CA LYS A 569 -37.92 -29.55 8.63
C LYS A 569 -39.19 -30.39 8.53
N VAL A 570 -39.49 -30.84 7.32
CA VAL A 570 -40.68 -31.67 7.06
C VAL A 570 -40.43 -33.05 7.65
N GLU A 571 -41.35 -33.50 8.49
CA GLU A 571 -41.32 -34.82 9.11
C GLU A 571 -42.58 -35.59 8.74
N GLN A 572 -42.48 -36.90 8.58
CA GLN A 572 -43.65 -37.72 8.29
C GLN A 572 -44.37 -38.14 9.59
N PRO A 573 -45.64 -37.75 9.79
CA PRO A 573 -46.41 -38.21 10.93
C PRO A 573 -46.77 -39.69 10.83
N GLY A 574 -46.98 -40.33 11.99
CA GLY A 574 -47.55 -41.68 12.04
C GLY A 574 -48.96 -41.70 11.43
N LYS A 575 -49.37 -42.80 10.79
CA LYS A 575 -50.65 -42.88 10.06
C LYS A 575 -51.92 -42.79 10.93
N GLY A 576 -51.83 -43.01 12.24
CA GLY A 576 -52.96 -43.05 13.18
C GLY A 576 -52.98 -41.88 14.17
N GLU A 577 -53.60 -42.09 15.33
CA GLU A 577 -53.57 -41.15 16.47
C GLU A 577 -52.27 -41.27 17.28
N GLU A 578 -51.68 -42.46 17.33
CA GLU A 578 -50.48 -42.71 18.11
C GLU A 578 -49.24 -42.01 17.53
N ALA A 579 -48.36 -41.55 18.41
CA ALA A 579 -47.09 -40.96 18.00
C ALA A 579 -46.18 -42.03 17.39
N GLY A 580 -45.69 -41.78 16.18
CA GLY A 580 -44.73 -42.64 15.48
C GLY A 580 -43.28 -42.19 15.73
N ALA A 581 -42.34 -43.12 15.70
CA ALA A 581 -40.92 -42.78 15.74
C ALA A 581 -40.54 -41.98 14.49
N VAL A 582 -39.73 -40.93 14.65
CA VAL A 582 -39.17 -40.23 13.48
C VAL A 582 -38.06 -41.07 12.87
N SER A 583 -37.91 -40.96 11.55
CA SER A 583 -36.88 -41.68 10.81
C SER A 583 -35.48 -41.26 11.23
N ASP A 584 -34.48 -42.10 10.93
CA ASP A 584 -33.08 -41.80 11.20
C ASP A 584 -32.59 -40.49 10.56
N TRP A 585 -33.08 -40.16 9.36
CA TRP A 585 -32.72 -38.90 8.69
C TRP A 585 -33.36 -37.67 9.35
N GLU A 586 -34.59 -37.82 9.86
CA GLU A 586 -35.27 -36.79 10.65
C GLU A 586 -34.58 -36.62 12.01
N LEU A 587 -34.18 -37.72 12.69
CA LEU A 587 -33.38 -37.65 13.93
C LEU A 587 -32.04 -36.95 13.72
N ALA A 588 -31.31 -37.28 12.65
CA ALA A 588 -30.08 -36.59 12.27
C ALA A 588 -30.33 -35.08 12.07
N SER A 589 -31.43 -34.72 11.41
CA SER A 589 -31.83 -33.33 11.21
C SER A 589 -32.21 -32.64 12.52
N ARG A 590 -32.99 -33.29 13.40
CA ARG A 590 -33.33 -32.76 14.73
C ARG A 590 -32.07 -32.50 15.56
N LEU A 591 -31.15 -33.46 15.64
CA LEU A 591 -29.88 -33.32 16.38
C LEU A 591 -29.01 -32.17 15.85
N SER A 592 -28.80 -32.12 14.53
CA SER A 592 -27.95 -31.12 13.89
C SER A 592 -28.51 -29.70 14.01
N TYR A 593 -29.81 -29.51 13.88
CA TYR A 593 -30.41 -28.19 14.06
C TYR A 593 -30.55 -27.78 15.52
N PHE A 594 -30.77 -28.75 16.42
CA PHE A 594 -30.76 -28.50 17.85
C PHE A 594 -29.39 -28.03 18.33
N LEU A 595 -28.31 -28.76 18.02
CA LEU A 595 -26.99 -28.47 18.60
C LEU A 595 -26.14 -27.52 17.77
N TRP A 596 -26.26 -27.54 16.44
CA TRP A 596 -25.39 -26.76 15.55
C TRP A 596 -26.13 -25.75 14.68
N SER A 597 -27.46 -25.79 14.66
CA SER A 597 -28.29 -24.96 13.76
C SER A 597 -27.80 -25.01 12.30
N SER A 598 -27.33 -26.19 11.89
CA SER A 598 -26.72 -26.45 10.58
C SER A 598 -27.01 -27.88 10.14
N SER A 599 -26.68 -28.22 8.89
CA SER A 599 -26.93 -29.55 8.33
C SER A 599 -26.15 -30.67 9.05
N PRO A 600 -26.67 -31.92 9.07
CA PRO A 600 -25.95 -33.08 9.59
C PRO A 600 -24.56 -33.23 8.96
N ASP A 601 -23.55 -33.59 9.76
CA ASP A 601 -22.23 -33.92 9.23
C ASP A 601 -22.16 -35.35 8.68
N ALA A 602 -21.00 -35.73 8.10
CA ALA A 602 -20.81 -37.05 7.50
C ALA A 602 -21.04 -38.20 8.50
N SER A 603 -20.58 -38.05 9.75
CA SER A 603 -20.79 -39.06 10.81
C SER A 603 -22.28 -39.26 11.09
N LEU A 604 -23.04 -38.18 11.26
CA LEU A 604 -24.46 -38.26 11.56
C LEU A 604 -25.28 -38.77 10.36
N LYS A 605 -24.93 -38.37 9.13
CA LYS A 605 -25.52 -38.91 7.90
C LYS A 605 -25.23 -40.40 7.74
N GLN A 606 -24.03 -40.85 8.11
CA GLN A 606 -23.67 -42.27 8.04
C GLN A 606 -24.44 -43.10 9.06
N ALA A 607 -24.54 -42.63 10.31
CA ALA A 607 -25.36 -43.26 11.34
C ALA A 607 -26.82 -43.38 10.89
N ALA A 608 -27.35 -42.32 10.26
CA ALA A 608 -28.70 -42.30 9.74
C ALA A 608 -28.90 -43.31 8.60
N ARG A 609 -27.95 -43.36 7.66
CA ARG A 609 -27.95 -44.31 6.54
C ARG A 609 -27.91 -45.77 7.03
N SER A 610 -27.21 -46.05 8.13
CA SER A 610 -27.14 -47.38 8.72
C SER A 610 -28.30 -47.76 9.64
N GLY A 611 -29.29 -46.87 9.85
CA GLY A 611 -30.43 -47.14 10.73
C GLY A 611 -30.08 -47.23 12.22
N GLN A 612 -28.96 -46.61 12.64
CA GLN A 612 -28.45 -46.74 14.00
C GLN A 612 -28.99 -45.68 14.97
N LEU A 613 -29.61 -44.61 14.48
CA LEU A 613 -30.08 -43.50 15.32
C LEU A 613 -31.38 -43.85 16.07
N GLN A 614 -31.98 -44.99 15.80
CA GLN A 614 -33.07 -45.50 16.64
C GLN A 614 -32.58 -45.96 18.02
N ASP A 615 -31.29 -46.27 18.20
CA ASP A 615 -30.71 -46.63 19.50
C ASP A 615 -30.44 -45.36 20.34
N PRO A 616 -31.06 -45.21 21.54
CA PRO A 616 -30.79 -44.07 22.43
C PRO A 616 -29.32 -43.88 22.80
N GLN A 617 -28.51 -44.95 22.87
CA GLN A 617 -27.10 -44.87 23.19
C GLN A 617 -26.30 -44.24 22.05
N VAL A 618 -26.63 -44.57 20.81
CA VAL A 618 -26.02 -43.98 19.61
C VAL A 618 -26.37 -42.50 19.52
N VAL A 619 -27.65 -42.14 19.73
CA VAL A 619 -28.12 -40.75 19.77
C VAL A 619 -27.37 -39.95 20.84
N THR A 620 -27.22 -40.50 22.04
CA THR A 620 -26.48 -39.87 23.13
C THR A 620 -25.02 -39.65 22.75
N THR A 621 -24.37 -40.67 22.18
CA THR A 621 -22.97 -40.60 21.75
C THR A 621 -22.76 -39.51 20.69
N GLN A 622 -23.64 -39.43 19.70
CA GLN A 622 -23.59 -38.37 18.69
C GLN A 622 -23.84 -36.98 19.31
N ALA A 623 -24.82 -36.83 20.20
CA ALA A 623 -25.08 -35.57 20.87
C ALA A 623 -23.88 -35.07 21.71
N MET A 624 -23.22 -35.95 22.47
CA MET A 624 -22.03 -35.60 23.26
C MET A 624 -20.84 -35.21 22.37
N ARG A 625 -20.62 -35.94 21.28
CA ARG A 625 -19.61 -35.57 20.27
C ARG A 625 -19.89 -34.17 19.71
N MET A 626 -21.15 -33.89 19.38
CA MET A 626 -21.57 -32.62 18.80
C MET A 626 -21.44 -31.45 19.78
N LEU A 627 -21.65 -31.67 21.09
CA LEU A 627 -21.41 -30.67 22.12
C LEU A 627 -19.93 -30.25 22.22
N ALA A 628 -19.01 -31.20 22.01
CA ALA A 628 -17.57 -30.93 22.04
C ALA A 628 -17.03 -30.24 20.76
N ASP A 629 -17.81 -30.24 19.69
CA ASP A 629 -17.40 -29.72 18.37
C ASP A 629 -17.52 -28.18 18.30
N PRO A 630 -16.60 -27.46 17.63
CA PRO A 630 -16.69 -26.02 17.44
C PRO A 630 -18.01 -25.51 16.82
N LYS A 631 -18.74 -26.34 16.07
CA LYS A 631 -20.06 -26.00 15.54
C LYS A 631 -21.12 -25.76 16.63
N ILE A 632 -20.86 -26.12 17.88
CA ILE A 632 -21.74 -25.80 19.03
C ILE A 632 -21.97 -24.30 19.21
N ARG A 633 -21.11 -23.46 18.60
CA ARG A 633 -21.34 -22.04 18.45
C ARG A 633 -22.72 -21.70 17.87
N GLY A 634 -23.31 -22.56 17.03
CA GLY A 634 -24.68 -22.41 16.55
C GLY A 634 -25.73 -22.41 17.67
N LEU A 635 -25.60 -23.28 18.69
CA LEU A 635 -26.47 -23.25 19.86
C LEU A 635 -26.25 -21.98 20.70
N ALA A 636 -25.02 -21.46 20.76
CA ALA A 636 -24.74 -20.18 21.42
C ALA A 636 -25.44 -18.99 20.74
N THR A 637 -25.44 -18.92 19.40
CA THR A 637 -26.04 -17.82 18.64
C THR A 637 -27.55 -17.96 18.47
N GLU A 638 -28.03 -19.14 18.08
CA GLU A 638 -29.43 -19.33 17.69
C GLU A 638 -30.33 -19.71 18.87
N PHE A 639 -29.80 -20.36 19.90
CA PHE A 639 -30.57 -20.61 21.12
C PHE A 639 -30.24 -19.60 22.21
N ALA A 640 -29.01 -19.58 22.71
CA ALA A 640 -28.71 -18.86 23.95
C ALA A 640 -28.85 -17.34 23.79
N ALA A 641 -28.26 -16.75 22.74
CA ALA A 641 -28.41 -15.34 22.44
C ALA A 641 -29.86 -14.96 22.10
N GLN A 642 -30.61 -15.82 21.41
CA GLN A 642 -32.04 -15.59 21.16
C GLN A 642 -32.86 -15.64 22.45
N TRP A 643 -32.63 -16.63 23.32
CA TRP A 643 -33.33 -16.80 24.58
C TRP A 643 -33.15 -15.56 25.47
N VAL A 644 -31.93 -15.06 25.61
CA VAL A 644 -31.66 -13.86 26.42
C VAL A 644 -31.98 -12.54 25.69
N GLY A 645 -32.38 -12.59 24.41
CA GLY A 645 -32.87 -11.44 23.65
C GLY A 645 -31.78 -10.58 22.99
N ILE A 646 -30.59 -11.11 22.75
CA ILE A 646 -29.43 -10.38 22.18
C ILE A 646 -28.96 -10.94 20.83
N ARG A 647 -29.71 -11.84 20.17
CA ARG A 647 -29.33 -12.34 18.84
C ARG A 647 -29.27 -11.17 17.84
N GLY A 648 -28.13 -11.04 17.14
CA GLY A 648 -27.87 -9.95 16.20
C GLY A 648 -27.56 -8.60 16.85
N PHE A 649 -27.10 -8.59 18.11
CA PHE A 649 -26.79 -7.36 18.84
C PHE A 649 -25.65 -6.54 18.21
N ASP A 650 -24.80 -7.15 17.40
CA ASP A 650 -23.75 -6.47 16.63
C ASP A 650 -24.30 -5.41 15.66
N SER A 651 -25.57 -5.51 15.25
CA SER A 651 -26.27 -4.50 14.45
C SER A 651 -27.16 -3.55 15.26
N HIS A 652 -27.12 -3.60 16.59
CA HIS A 652 -27.95 -2.73 17.44
C HIS A 652 -27.43 -1.28 17.39
N ASP A 653 -28.23 -0.36 16.85
CA ASP A 653 -27.91 1.07 16.64
C ASP A 653 -28.85 2.02 17.43
N GLU A 654 -29.60 1.48 18.39
CA GLU A 654 -30.62 2.23 19.15
C GLU A 654 -30.03 3.13 20.26
N LYS A 655 -28.71 3.18 20.42
CA LYS A 655 -28.06 3.98 21.47
C LYS A 655 -27.71 5.38 20.99
N ASN A 656 -27.80 6.35 21.90
CA ASN A 656 -27.43 7.71 21.59
C ASN A 656 -25.90 7.84 21.49
N GLU A 657 -25.37 7.76 20.27
CA GLU A 657 -23.94 7.83 19.99
C GLU A 657 -23.33 9.20 20.31
N LYS A 658 -24.13 10.26 20.53
CA LYS A 658 -23.59 11.53 21.07
C LYS A 658 -23.21 11.41 22.54
N LEU A 659 -23.97 10.62 23.31
CA LEU A 659 -23.69 10.36 24.73
C LEU A 659 -22.70 9.19 24.91
N PHE A 660 -22.73 8.22 23.99
CA PHE A 660 -21.94 7.00 24.03
C PHE A 660 -21.18 6.78 22.70
N PRO A 661 -20.22 7.65 22.32
CA PRO A 661 -19.56 7.61 21.02
C PRO A 661 -18.80 6.31 20.74
N GLU A 662 -18.33 5.62 21.77
CA GLU A 662 -17.65 4.33 21.66
C GLU A 662 -18.59 3.16 21.34
N PHE A 663 -19.91 3.30 21.49
CA PHE A 663 -20.84 2.17 21.40
C PHE A 663 -20.85 1.51 20.02
N ALA A 664 -20.77 2.30 18.95
CA ALA A 664 -20.75 1.81 17.57
C ALA A 664 -19.56 0.87 17.30
N GLY A 665 -18.39 1.18 17.88
CA GLY A 665 -17.20 0.31 17.80
C GLY A 665 -17.31 -0.93 18.68
N LEU A 666 -17.92 -0.78 19.87
CA LEU A 666 -17.96 -1.84 20.88
C LEU A 666 -19.04 -2.90 20.66
N ARG A 667 -20.18 -2.59 20.04
CA ARG A 667 -21.35 -3.49 19.99
C ARG A 667 -21.04 -4.87 19.41
N GLY A 668 -20.15 -4.95 18.42
CA GLY A 668 -19.67 -6.22 17.86
C GLY A 668 -18.89 -7.05 18.88
N ALA A 669 -17.99 -6.41 19.64
CA ALA A 669 -17.24 -7.09 20.70
C ALA A 669 -18.14 -7.50 21.88
N MET A 670 -19.12 -6.66 22.27
CA MET A 670 -20.10 -7.01 23.31
C MET A 670 -20.92 -8.25 22.93
N TYR A 671 -21.34 -8.35 21.66
CA TYR A 671 -22.07 -9.53 21.18
C TYR A 671 -21.16 -10.77 21.15
N GLU A 672 -19.94 -10.62 20.63
CA GLU A 672 -18.97 -11.73 20.54
C GLU A 672 -18.57 -12.29 21.91
N GLU A 673 -18.43 -11.45 22.95
CA GLU A 673 -18.25 -11.88 24.34
C GLU A 673 -19.36 -12.86 24.74
N SER A 674 -20.61 -12.48 24.46
CA SER A 674 -21.79 -13.24 24.87
C SER A 674 -21.82 -14.60 24.18
N VAL A 675 -21.54 -14.62 22.86
CA VAL A 675 -21.48 -15.86 22.08
C VAL A 675 -20.36 -16.77 22.59
N ARG A 676 -19.15 -16.23 22.82
CA ARG A 676 -18.01 -17.01 23.35
C ARG A 676 -18.29 -17.59 24.74
N PHE A 677 -18.95 -16.81 25.60
CA PHE A 677 -19.34 -17.26 26.93
C PHE A 677 -20.28 -18.47 26.87
N PHE A 678 -21.35 -18.39 26.07
CA PHE A 678 -22.28 -19.51 25.88
C PHE A 678 -21.60 -20.70 25.21
N GLU A 679 -20.84 -20.46 24.13
CA GLU A 679 -20.08 -21.50 23.42
C GLU A 679 -19.16 -22.26 24.38
N HIS A 680 -18.41 -21.54 25.23
CA HIS A 680 -17.55 -22.14 26.23
C HIS A 680 -18.33 -22.99 27.22
N ILE A 681 -19.44 -22.47 27.76
CA ILE A 681 -20.28 -23.20 28.71
C ILE A 681 -20.83 -24.49 28.10
N PHE A 682 -21.31 -24.48 26.85
CA PHE A 682 -21.78 -25.70 26.20
C PHE A 682 -20.64 -26.69 25.93
N ARG A 683 -19.50 -26.22 25.41
CA ARG A 683 -18.39 -27.09 25.00
C ARG A 683 -17.62 -27.70 26.17
N SER A 684 -17.61 -27.02 27.31
CA SER A 684 -16.92 -27.46 28.53
C SER A 684 -17.80 -28.28 29.48
N ASP A 685 -19.02 -28.59 29.08
CA ASP A 685 -20.04 -29.17 29.95
C ASP A 685 -20.21 -28.38 31.26
N GLY A 686 -20.34 -27.05 31.11
CA GLY A 686 -20.59 -26.12 32.20
C GLY A 686 -21.91 -26.39 32.91
N ARG A 687 -22.09 -25.77 34.07
CA ARG A 687 -23.33 -25.88 34.84
C ARG A 687 -24.34 -24.89 34.29
N VAL A 688 -25.61 -25.25 34.25
CA VAL A 688 -26.71 -24.30 33.96
C VAL A 688 -26.63 -23.07 34.89
N LEU A 689 -26.17 -23.28 36.13
CA LEU A 689 -26.02 -22.23 37.13
C LEU A 689 -24.89 -21.24 36.80
N ASP A 690 -23.88 -21.62 36.00
CA ASP A 690 -22.77 -20.74 35.60
C ASP A 690 -23.25 -19.58 34.71
N LEU A 691 -24.42 -19.73 34.07
CA LEU A 691 -25.09 -18.62 33.38
C LEU A 691 -25.31 -17.41 34.29
N VAL A 692 -25.48 -17.62 35.60
CA VAL A 692 -25.60 -16.57 36.62
C VAL A 692 -24.33 -16.45 37.46
N ASP A 693 -23.70 -17.58 37.77
CA ASP A 693 -22.63 -17.70 38.76
C ASP A 693 -21.21 -17.72 38.19
N ALA A 694 -21.01 -17.60 36.87
CA ALA A 694 -19.66 -17.58 36.33
C ALA A 694 -18.85 -16.37 36.87
N ASP A 695 -17.59 -16.62 37.23
CA ASP A 695 -16.63 -15.60 37.68
C ASP A 695 -15.65 -15.20 36.57
N TYR A 696 -16.02 -15.42 35.31
CA TYR A 696 -15.17 -15.21 34.15
C TYR A 696 -15.95 -14.67 32.95
N THR A 697 -15.21 -14.10 31.98
CA THR A 697 -15.72 -13.75 30.65
C THR A 697 -14.62 -13.83 29.58
N PHE A 698 -14.97 -13.56 28.32
CA PHE A 698 -14.04 -13.49 27.20
C PHE A 698 -14.00 -12.07 26.64
N VAL A 699 -12.80 -11.50 26.52
CA VAL A 699 -12.61 -10.12 26.05
C VAL A 699 -11.54 -10.05 24.97
N ASN A 700 -11.65 -9.04 24.10
CA ASN A 700 -10.56 -8.54 23.28
C ASN A 700 -9.99 -7.25 23.89
N ALA A 701 -8.99 -6.65 23.24
CA ALA A 701 -8.36 -5.42 23.74
C ALA A 701 -9.32 -4.25 23.92
N GLU A 702 -10.33 -4.10 23.07
CA GLU A 702 -11.30 -3.02 23.14
C GLU A 702 -12.27 -3.20 24.30
N LEU A 703 -12.87 -4.39 24.40
CA LEU A 703 -13.82 -4.72 25.46
C LEU A 703 -13.14 -4.78 26.84
N ALA A 704 -11.89 -5.22 26.91
CA ALA A 704 -11.09 -5.17 28.13
C ALA A 704 -10.96 -3.73 28.64
N ARG A 705 -10.63 -2.75 27.76
CA ARG A 705 -10.58 -1.33 28.14
C ARG A 705 -11.94 -0.81 28.59
N PHE A 706 -13.01 -1.17 27.86
CA PHE A 706 -14.37 -0.78 28.21
C PHE A 706 -14.79 -1.28 29.60
N TYR A 707 -14.35 -2.48 29.99
CA TYR A 707 -14.59 -3.03 31.32
C TYR A 707 -13.60 -2.57 32.40
N GLY A 708 -12.57 -1.80 32.05
CA GLY A 708 -11.52 -1.40 33.00
C GLY A 708 -10.58 -2.56 33.37
N LEU A 709 -10.46 -3.57 32.52
CA LEU A 709 -9.59 -4.73 32.69
C LEU A 709 -8.20 -4.47 32.09
N ALA A 710 -7.18 -5.15 32.62
CA ALA A 710 -5.85 -5.13 32.05
C ALA A 710 -5.85 -5.74 30.63
N VAL A 711 -5.29 -5.02 29.66
CA VAL A 711 -5.10 -5.53 28.31
C VAL A 711 -3.89 -6.47 28.30
N ARG A 712 -4.07 -7.71 27.83
CA ARG A 712 -2.96 -8.67 27.68
C ARG A 712 -1.98 -8.14 26.64
N LYS A 713 -0.71 -7.95 27.01
CA LYS A 713 0.37 -7.67 26.06
C LYS A 713 0.74 -8.97 25.34
N GLU A 714 0.76 -8.96 24.02
CA GLU A 714 1.25 -10.11 23.24
C GLU A 714 2.74 -10.33 23.57
N THR A 715 3.10 -11.56 23.94
CA THR A 715 4.49 -11.92 24.23
C THR A 715 5.07 -12.61 23.00
N PRO A 716 6.30 -12.29 22.56
CA PRO A 716 6.94 -12.99 21.44
C PRO A 716 6.99 -14.51 21.73
N GLY A 717 6.29 -15.31 20.92
CA GLY A 717 6.21 -16.78 21.06
C GLY A 717 4.81 -17.33 21.33
N ASP A 718 3.82 -16.50 21.68
CA ASP A 718 2.43 -16.92 21.73
C ASP A 718 1.93 -17.26 20.31
N LYS A 719 1.23 -18.40 20.15
CA LYS A 719 0.51 -18.71 18.89
C LYS A 719 -0.38 -17.51 18.55
N PRO A 720 -0.54 -17.16 17.25
CA PRO A 720 -1.38 -16.03 16.85
C PRO A 720 -2.75 -16.16 17.51
N SER A 721 -3.01 -15.32 18.51
CA SER A 721 -4.26 -15.32 19.23
C SER A 721 -5.30 -14.72 18.30
N THR A 722 -6.56 -15.16 18.39
CA THR A 722 -7.67 -14.53 17.65
C THR A 722 -7.97 -13.09 18.14
N GLY A 723 -7.10 -12.50 18.97
CA GLY A 723 -7.32 -11.24 19.69
C GLY A 723 -8.21 -11.36 20.92
N TRP A 724 -8.66 -12.57 21.28
CA TRP A 724 -9.60 -12.84 22.38
C TRP A 724 -8.96 -13.74 23.46
N TRP A 725 -9.23 -13.44 24.73
CA TRP A 725 -8.78 -14.26 25.86
C TRP A 725 -9.82 -14.32 26.99
N ARG A 726 -9.73 -15.36 27.82
CA ARG A 726 -10.54 -15.51 29.05
C ARG A 726 -9.94 -14.66 30.17
N THR A 727 -10.79 -14.01 30.95
CA THR A 727 -10.43 -13.31 32.19
C THR A 727 -11.31 -13.82 33.33
N ASP A 728 -10.71 -14.16 34.46
CA ASP A 728 -11.36 -14.69 35.67
C ASP A 728 -11.40 -13.65 36.82
N GLY A 729 -12.08 -13.96 37.93
CA GLY A 729 -12.17 -13.09 39.12
C GLY A 729 -13.09 -11.88 38.97
N LEU A 730 -14.04 -11.95 38.04
CA LEU A 730 -14.80 -10.81 37.52
C LEU A 730 -16.04 -10.41 38.35
N LYS A 731 -16.54 -11.27 39.25
CA LYS A 731 -17.68 -10.97 40.14
C LYS A 731 -17.45 -9.74 40.99
N LYS A 732 -16.21 -9.51 41.45
CA LYS A 732 -15.84 -8.32 42.24
C LYS A 732 -16.05 -7.01 41.48
N GLN A 733 -16.01 -7.07 40.14
CA GLN A 733 -16.26 -5.93 39.26
C GLN A 733 -17.71 -5.92 38.72
N GLY A 734 -18.59 -6.75 39.31
CA GLY A 734 -19.96 -6.94 38.84
C GLY A 734 -20.07 -7.74 37.54
N ARG A 735 -18.97 -8.21 36.96
CA ARG A 735 -18.93 -8.97 35.70
C ARG A 735 -19.00 -10.48 35.95
N GLY A 736 -19.08 -11.27 34.87
CA GLY A 736 -19.25 -12.73 34.90
C GLY A 736 -20.72 -13.16 34.91
N GLY A 737 -21.05 -14.21 34.16
CA GLY A 737 -22.45 -14.58 33.92
C GLY A 737 -23.22 -13.54 33.08
N ILE A 738 -24.45 -13.87 32.70
CA ILE A 738 -25.24 -13.08 31.75
C ILE A 738 -25.75 -11.75 32.33
N LEU A 739 -25.91 -11.64 33.64
CA LEU A 739 -26.41 -10.43 34.31
C LEU A 739 -25.46 -9.22 34.18
N GLY A 740 -24.15 -9.50 34.05
CA GLY A 740 -23.11 -8.46 33.98
C GLY A 740 -22.64 -8.17 32.55
N MET A 741 -23.21 -8.80 31.52
CA MET A 741 -22.82 -8.61 30.12
C MET A 741 -23.31 -7.28 29.58
N ALA A 742 -22.43 -6.54 28.90
CA ALA A 742 -22.80 -5.24 28.34
C ALA A 742 -23.84 -5.34 27.24
N SER A 743 -23.82 -6.37 26.39
CA SER A 743 -24.84 -6.63 25.36
C SER A 743 -26.25 -6.67 25.97
N LEU A 744 -26.39 -7.40 27.09
CA LEU A 744 -27.65 -7.60 27.78
C LEU A 744 -28.11 -6.32 28.49
N LEU A 745 -27.24 -5.71 29.29
CA LEU A 745 -27.53 -4.47 29.99
C LEU A 745 -27.90 -3.34 29.01
N SER A 746 -27.23 -3.29 27.86
CA SER A 746 -27.53 -2.35 26.78
C SER A 746 -28.90 -2.64 26.17
N LYS A 747 -29.16 -3.89 25.77
CA LYS A 747 -30.44 -4.24 25.13
C LYS A 747 -31.64 -3.96 26.03
N GLN A 748 -31.47 -4.10 27.34
CA GLN A 748 -32.50 -3.81 28.34
C GLN A 748 -32.45 -2.37 28.90
N SER A 749 -32.00 -1.40 28.10
CA SER A 749 -31.94 0.03 28.45
C SER A 749 -32.44 0.91 27.30
N GLY A 750 -32.82 2.17 27.59
CA GLY A 750 -33.19 3.14 26.56
C GLY A 750 -31.97 3.67 25.79
N ALA A 751 -32.21 4.57 24.82
CA ALA A 751 -31.17 5.16 23.98
C ALA A 751 -30.15 5.99 24.78
N SER A 752 -30.64 6.80 25.73
CA SER A 752 -29.85 7.80 26.47
C SER A 752 -29.82 7.58 28.00
N ARG A 753 -30.49 6.53 28.51
CA ARG A 753 -30.63 6.27 29.95
C ARG A 753 -30.83 4.78 30.26
N THR A 754 -30.61 4.40 31.51
CA THR A 754 -30.98 3.07 32.01
C THR A 754 -32.51 2.89 32.04
N SER A 755 -32.94 1.63 32.20
CA SER A 755 -34.34 1.30 32.44
C SER A 755 -34.44 0.16 33.45
N PRO A 756 -34.62 0.47 34.76
CA PRO A 756 -34.87 -0.56 35.78
C PRO A 756 -36.07 -1.44 35.44
N ILE A 757 -37.09 -0.87 34.80
CA ILE A 757 -38.30 -1.58 34.40
C ILE A 757 -37.97 -2.65 33.36
N LEU A 758 -37.25 -2.30 32.28
CA LEU A 758 -36.89 -3.28 31.24
C LEU A 758 -35.92 -4.35 31.78
N ARG A 759 -34.90 -3.95 32.55
CA ARG A 759 -33.95 -4.88 33.18
C ARG A 759 -34.65 -5.84 34.14
N GLY A 760 -35.54 -5.32 34.98
CA GLY A 760 -36.31 -6.13 35.91
C GLY A 760 -37.29 -7.07 35.21
N ASN A 761 -37.97 -6.58 34.18
CA ASN A 761 -38.92 -7.37 33.39
C ASN A 761 -38.19 -8.54 32.71
N TRP A 762 -37.01 -8.26 32.16
CA TRP A 762 -36.16 -9.27 31.57
C TRP A 762 -35.78 -10.37 32.58
N VAL A 763 -35.38 -10.03 33.81
CA VAL A 763 -35.11 -11.05 34.86
C VAL A 763 -36.36 -11.90 35.16
N VAL A 764 -37.52 -11.27 35.33
CA VAL A 764 -38.77 -11.95 35.70
C VAL A 764 -39.28 -12.87 34.58
N GLU A 765 -39.43 -12.36 33.36
CA GLU A 765 -40.04 -13.13 32.26
C GLU A 765 -39.01 -14.04 31.57
N THR A 766 -37.78 -13.57 31.36
CA THR A 766 -36.78 -14.32 30.57
C THR A 766 -36.07 -15.37 31.43
N MET A 767 -35.62 -15.00 32.63
CA MET A 767 -34.88 -15.92 33.51
C MET A 767 -35.78 -16.77 34.39
N LEU A 768 -36.86 -16.22 34.94
CA LEU A 768 -37.73 -16.93 35.89
C LEU A 768 -38.97 -17.54 35.23
N GLY A 769 -39.32 -17.09 34.02
CA GLY A 769 -40.45 -17.62 33.26
C GLY A 769 -41.81 -17.23 33.82
N GLU A 770 -41.87 -16.22 34.69
CA GLU A 770 -43.14 -15.68 35.17
C GLU A 770 -43.82 -14.85 34.08
N LYS A 771 -45.15 -14.88 34.06
CA LYS A 771 -45.96 -14.10 33.13
C LYS A 771 -46.51 -12.87 33.84
N LEU A 772 -46.16 -11.68 33.36
CA LEU A 772 -46.70 -10.44 33.88
C LEU A 772 -48.00 -10.06 33.13
N PRO A 773 -48.96 -9.38 33.79
CA PRO A 773 -50.14 -8.89 33.11
C PRO A 773 -49.76 -7.76 32.15
N LYS A 774 -50.57 -7.55 31.10
CA LYS A 774 -50.33 -6.47 30.13
C LYS A 774 -50.36 -5.09 30.84
N PRO A 775 -49.48 -4.15 30.47
CA PRO A 775 -49.51 -2.81 31.04
C PRO A 775 -50.83 -2.10 30.68
N PRO A 776 -51.29 -1.11 31.48
CA PRO A 776 -52.42 -0.26 31.14
C PRO A 776 -52.24 0.48 29.81
N ALA A 777 -53.33 0.82 29.11
CA ALA A 777 -53.28 1.43 27.77
C ALA A 777 -52.67 2.85 27.71
N LYS A 778 -52.59 3.56 28.85
CA LYS A 778 -51.97 4.89 28.96
C LYS A 778 -50.89 4.85 30.05
N VAL A 779 -49.65 4.57 29.65
CA VAL A 779 -48.48 4.68 30.53
C VAL A 779 -47.76 6.01 30.19
N PRO A 780 -47.55 6.91 31.15
CA PRO A 780 -46.77 8.13 30.94
C PRO A 780 -45.33 7.80 30.52
N ASP A 781 -44.79 8.55 29.57
CA ASP A 781 -43.39 8.39 29.15
C ASP A 781 -42.43 8.83 30.26
N LEU A 782 -41.34 8.06 30.45
CA LEU A 782 -40.21 8.48 31.27
C LEU A 782 -39.34 9.47 30.49
N PRO A 783 -38.77 10.49 31.14
CA PRO A 783 -37.92 11.48 30.47
C PRO A 783 -36.82 10.84 29.62
N ASP A 784 -36.48 11.45 28.49
CA ASP A 784 -35.53 10.88 27.53
C ASP A 784 -34.09 10.82 28.04
N SER A 785 -33.73 11.66 29.02
CA SER A 785 -32.38 11.74 29.59
C SER A 785 -32.41 11.71 31.12
N GLU A 786 -31.36 11.15 31.73
CA GLU A 786 -31.18 11.20 33.19
C GLU A 786 -30.99 12.64 33.71
N THR A 787 -30.53 13.57 32.84
CA THR A 787 -30.35 14.99 33.18
C THR A 787 -31.66 15.79 33.21
N ASP A 788 -32.73 15.27 32.61
CA ASP A 788 -34.02 15.96 32.48
C ASP A 788 -35.10 15.31 33.35
N THR A 789 -34.81 15.20 34.65
CA THR A 789 -35.59 14.38 35.58
C THR A 789 -36.18 15.20 36.74
N ASN A 790 -36.22 16.53 36.60
CA ASN A 790 -36.63 17.47 37.66
C ASN A 790 -35.91 17.19 39.00
N GLY A 791 -34.61 16.87 38.94
CA GLY A 791 -33.77 16.60 40.11
C GLY A 791 -33.83 15.17 40.66
N LEU A 792 -34.77 14.32 40.22
CA LEU A 792 -34.95 12.95 40.71
C LEU A 792 -34.09 11.93 39.94
N THR A 793 -33.47 10.97 40.62
CA THR A 793 -32.83 9.83 39.92
C THR A 793 -33.88 8.98 39.20
N ILE A 794 -33.47 8.19 38.19
CA ILE A 794 -34.38 7.25 37.50
C ILE A 794 -35.07 6.31 38.49
N ARG A 795 -34.34 5.84 39.50
CA ARG A 795 -34.92 5.07 40.61
C ARG A 795 -36.05 5.81 41.32
N GLN A 796 -35.80 7.05 41.77
CA GLN A 796 -36.80 7.85 42.48
C GLN A 796 -38.01 8.16 41.60
N LEU A 797 -37.82 8.36 40.29
CA LEU A 797 -38.93 8.51 39.34
C LEU A 797 -39.79 7.24 39.26
N VAL A 798 -39.15 6.07 39.18
CA VAL A 798 -39.86 4.78 39.13
C VAL A 798 -40.55 4.49 40.47
N GLU A 799 -39.91 4.78 41.61
CA GLU A 799 -40.51 4.66 42.94
C GLU A 799 -41.73 5.59 43.10
N LYS A 800 -41.65 6.83 42.63
CA LYS A 800 -42.80 7.74 42.58
C LYS A 800 -43.91 7.21 41.66
N HIS A 801 -43.56 6.64 40.52
CA HIS A 801 -44.55 6.03 39.61
C HIS A 801 -45.27 4.84 40.27
N ARG A 802 -44.54 4.05 41.06
CA ARG A 802 -45.04 2.90 41.82
C ARG A 802 -46.02 3.28 42.94
N GLU A 803 -46.09 4.54 43.38
CA GLU A 803 -47.13 5.00 44.33
C GLU A 803 -48.55 4.93 43.73
N THR A 804 -48.66 4.87 42.40
CA THR A 804 -49.95 4.67 41.72
C THR A 804 -50.38 3.21 41.84
N ALA A 805 -51.53 2.96 42.47
CA ALA A 805 -52.01 1.60 42.79
C ALA A 805 -52.11 0.66 41.57
N SER A 806 -52.52 1.16 40.40
CA SER A 806 -52.60 0.36 39.16
C SER A 806 -51.22 -0.03 38.61
N CYS A 807 -50.18 0.77 38.85
CA CYS A 807 -48.81 0.51 38.42
C CYS A 807 -48.07 -0.41 39.41
N ALA A 808 -48.31 -0.25 40.72
CA ALA A 808 -47.69 -1.04 41.77
C ALA A 808 -47.83 -2.57 41.57
N VAL A 809 -48.96 -3.02 41.01
CA VAL A 809 -49.28 -4.45 40.75
C VAL A 809 -48.14 -5.18 40.03
N CYS A 810 -47.54 -4.53 39.04
CA CYS A 810 -46.42 -5.06 38.25
C CYS A 810 -45.08 -4.58 38.81
N HIS A 811 -44.96 -3.29 39.10
CA HIS A 811 -43.72 -2.65 39.50
C HIS A 811 -43.13 -3.20 40.80
N ASP A 812 -43.97 -3.63 41.76
CA ASP A 812 -43.55 -4.36 42.97
C ASP A 812 -42.76 -5.64 42.69
N ARG A 813 -43.00 -6.28 41.53
CA ARG A 813 -42.39 -7.55 41.14
C ARG A 813 -41.19 -7.36 40.21
N ILE A 814 -41.11 -6.22 39.53
CA ILE A 814 -40.19 -5.96 38.43
C ILE A 814 -39.02 -5.09 38.87
N ASP A 815 -39.33 -3.87 39.32
CA ASP A 815 -38.34 -2.82 39.54
C ASP A 815 -37.25 -3.20 40.55
N PRO A 816 -37.54 -3.94 41.64
CA PRO A 816 -36.51 -4.38 42.58
C PRO A 816 -35.33 -5.10 41.90
N PHE A 817 -35.59 -5.92 40.88
CA PHE A 817 -34.54 -6.60 40.11
C PHE A 817 -33.76 -5.64 39.21
N GLY A 818 -34.42 -4.66 38.63
CA GLY A 818 -33.79 -3.59 37.85
C GLY A 818 -32.87 -2.71 38.68
N PHE A 819 -33.32 -2.30 39.88
CA PHE A 819 -32.53 -1.48 40.81
C PHE A 819 -31.21 -2.15 41.22
N ALA A 820 -31.19 -3.48 41.31
CA ALA A 820 -29.97 -4.24 41.57
C ALA A 820 -28.88 -4.05 40.49
N LEU A 821 -29.29 -3.67 39.28
CA LEU A 821 -28.42 -3.52 38.11
C LEU A 821 -28.09 -2.05 37.78
N GLU A 822 -28.56 -1.09 38.56
CA GLU A 822 -28.35 0.34 38.30
C GLU A 822 -26.89 0.81 38.45
N SER A 823 -26.02 -0.05 38.99
CA SER A 823 -24.56 0.15 38.96
C SER A 823 -23.96 0.08 37.55
N PHE A 824 -24.76 -0.11 36.51
CA PHE A 824 -24.36 -0.06 35.10
C PHE A 824 -25.16 0.97 34.31
N ASP A 825 -24.50 1.75 33.45
CA ASP A 825 -25.13 2.74 32.57
C ASP A 825 -25.89 2.10 31.39
N ALA A 826 -26.39 2.93 30.47
CA ALA A 826 -27.23 2.52 29.34
C ALA A 826 -26.52 1.63 28.30
N ILE A 827 -25.19 1.59 28.29
CA ILE A 827 -24.36 0.72 27.44
C ILE A 827 -23.66 -0.40 28.25
N GLY A 828 -24.02 -0.54 29.54
CA GLY A 828 -23.49 -1.58 30.41
C GLY A 828 -22.12 -1.27 31.03
N ARG A 829 -21.64 -0.02 31.01
CA ARG A 829 -20.42 0.41 31.71
C ARG A 829 -20.71 0.57 33.20
N SER A 830 -19.76 0.18 34.06
CA SER A 830 -19.90 0.37 35.51
C SER A 830 -19.96 1.86 35.90
N ARG A 831 -20.84 2.22 36.83
CA ARG A 831 -21.02 3.60 37.32
C ARG A 831 -21.30 3.66 38.83
N GLN A 832 -20.94 4.78 39.45
CA GLN A 832 -21.27 5.12 40.85
C GLN A 832 -22.21 6.33 40.95
N LYS A 833 -22.27 7.14 39.89
CA LYS A 833 -23.15 8.29 39.74
C LYS A 833 -23.88 8.19 38.41
N ASP A 834 -25.07 8.76 38.33
CA ASP A 834 -25.81 8.92 37.07
C ASP A 834 -25.23 10.05 36.19
N LEU A 835 -25.78 10.26 34.99
CA LEU A 835 -25.30 11.32 34.07
C LEU A 835 -25.47 12.74 34.62
N ALA A 836 -26.31 12.94 35.65
CA ALA A 836 -26.49 14.21 36.35
C ALA A 836 -25.58 14.34 37.60
N GLY A 837 -24.69 13.38 37.85
CA GLY A 837 -23.74 13.40 38.96
C GLY A 837 -24.30 12.96 40.32
N ARG A 838 -25.53 12.41 40.37
CA ARG A 838 -26.18 11.95 41.60
C ARG A 838 -25.75 10.52 41.94
N PRO A 839 -25.60 10.16 43.23
CA PRO A 839 -25.18 8.82 43.63
C PRO A 839 -26.23 7.75 43.27
N ILE A 840 -25.76 6.57 42.85
CA ILE A 840 -26.62 5.42 42.54
C ILE A 840 -26.94 4.63 43.82
N ASP A 841 -28.22 4.29 44.03
CA ASP A 841 -28.67 3.37 45.08
C ASP A 841 -29.14 2.03 44.49
N THR A 842 -28.45 0.95 44.85
CA THR A 842 -28.75 -0.43 44.42
C THR A 842 -29.33 -1.31 45.53
N LYS A 843 -29.80 -0.73 46.65
CA LYS A 843 -30.49 -1.49 47.71
C LYS A 843 -31.85 -1.97 47.23
N VAL A 844 -32.17 -3.22 47.50
CA VAL A 844 -33.38 -3.89 47.03
C VAL A 844 -34.19 -4.44 48.21
N ILE A 845 -35.50 -4.24 48.14
CA ILE A 845 -36.50 -4.88 49.01
C ILE A 845 -37.55 -5.50 48.08
N LEU A 846 -37.70 -6.82 48.14
CA LEU A 846 -38.73 -7.55 47.39
C LEU A 846 -40.07 -7.49 48.12
N LYS A 847 -41.15 -7.84 47.41
CA LYS A 847 -42.52 -7.90 47.96
C LYS A 847 -42.66 -8.85 49.16
N ASP A 848 -41.86 -9.91 49.21
CA ASP A 848 -41.83 -10.87 50.32
C ASP A 848 -40.97 -10.41 51.52
N GLY A 849 -40.40 -9.20 51.45
CA GLY A 849 -39.53 -8.63 52.48
C GLY A 849 -38.05 -8.97 52.34
N THR A 850 -37.66 -9.82 51.38
CA THR A 850 -36.25 -10.17 51.14
C THR A 850 -35.44 -8.93 50.79
N ARG A 851 -34.26 -8.77 51.42
CA ARG A 851 -33.37 -7.63 51.22
C ARG A 851 -32.02 -8.07 50.66
N PHE A 852 -31.53 -7.36 49.65
CA PHE A 852 -30.17 -7.54 49.14
C PHE A 852 -29.67 -6.25 48.48
N THR A 853 -28.42 -6.22 48.00
CA THR A 853 -27.83 -5.03 47.38
C THR A 853 -27.06 -5.41 46.13
N GLY A 854 -27.31 -4.66 45.05
CA GLY A 854 -26.59 -4.77 43.78
C GLY A 854 -26.68 -6.14 43.10
N ILE A 855 -25.90 -6.28 42.03
CA ILE A 855 -25.83 -7.50 41.23
C ILE A 855 -25.34 -8.73 42.02
N ALA A 856 -24.45 -8.55 43.01
CA ALA A 856 -23.98 -9.64 43.84
C ALA A 856 -25.12 -10.23 44.70
N GLY A 857 -25.94 -9.35 45.29
CA GLY A 857 -27.15 -9.76 46.00
C GLY A 857 -28.16 -10.46 45.09
N LEU A 858 -28.36 -9.93 43.88
CA LEU A 858 -29.26 -10.54 42.88
C LEU A 858 -28.80 -11.95 42.48
N ARG A 859 -27.50 -12.15 42.21
CA ARG A 859 -26.95 -13.48 41.91
C ARG A 859 -27.22 -14.45 43.06
N SER A 860 -26.92 -14.06 44.29
CA SER A 860 -27.18 -14.88 45.47
C SER A 860 -28.66 -15.25 45.59
N TYR A 861 -29.56 -14.29 45.37
CA TYR A 861 -31.00 -14.52 45.43
C TYR A 861 -31.48 -15.52 44.37
N LEU A 862 -31.02 -15.37 43.12
CA LEU A 862 -31.37 -16.27 42.02
C LEU A 862 -30.81 -17.67 42.25
N LEU A 863 -29.60 -17.79 42.79
CA LEU A 863 -28.92 -19.06 43.02
C LEU A 863 -29.41 -19.80 44.26
N ASN A 864 -29.99 -19.13 45.25
CA ASN A 864 -30.38 -19.77 46.51
C ASN A 864 -31.89 -19.90 46.65
N GLN A 865 -32.65 -18.83 46.41
CA GLN A 865 -34.10 -18.81 46.62
C GLN A 865 -34.88 -19.14 45.34
N ARG A 866 -34.36 -18.78 44.15
CA ARG A 866 -35.07 -18.93 42.87
C ARG A 866 -34.45 -19.96 41.92
N ARG A 867 -33.49 -20.75 42.40
CA ARG A 867 -32.69 -21.70 41.59
C ARG A 867 -33.54 -22.61 40.72
N ASN A 868 -34.54 -23.25 41.32
CA ASN A 868 -35.38 -24.23 40.65
C ASN A 868 -36.17 -23.62 39.49
N GLN A 869 -36.66 -22.40 39.65
CA GLN A 869 -37.42 -21.71 38.60
C GLN A 869 -36.51 -21.26 37.45
N PHE A 870 -35.32 -20.74 37.77
CA PHE A 870 -34.30 -20.42 36.77
C PHE A 870 -33.90 -21.65 35.95
N VAL A 871 -33.54 -22.75 36.61
CA VAL A 871 -33.16 -24.01 35.95
C VAL A 871 -34.31 -24.56 35.12
N ARG A 872 -35.54 -24.58 35.66
CA ARG A 872 -36.71 -25.04 34.93
C ARG A 872 -36.99 -24.19 33.69
N GLN A 873 -36.89 -22.87 33.81
CA GLN A 873 -37.11 -21.96 32.68
C GLN A 873 -36.05 -22.16 31.58
N PHE A 874 -34.77 -22.31 31.95
CA PHE A 874 -33.72 -22.67 30.99
C PHE A 874 -34.07 -23.97 30.25
N CYS A 875 -34.43 -25.03 30.99
CA CYS A 875 -34.79 -26.32 30.40
C CYS A 875 -36.03 -26.22 29.50
N ARG A 876 -37.03 -25.44 29.90
CA ARG A 876 -38.24 -25.18 29.11
C ARG A 876 -37.90 -24.51 27.78
N LYS A 877 -37.04 -23.49 27.79
CA LYS A 877 -36.63 -22.77 26.58
C LYS A 877 -35.76 -23.64 25.67
N LEU A 878 -34.81 -24.40 26.25
CA LEU A 878 -33.97 -25.32 25.49
C LEU A 878 -34.78 -26.45 24.86
N LEU A 879 -35.74 -27.03 25.59
CA LEU A 879 -36.65 -28.06 25.07
C LEU A 879 -37.49 -27.52 23.91
N GLY A 880 -38.09 -26.34 24.05
CA GLY A 880 -38.86 -25.73 22.96
C GLY A 880 -37.99 -25.48 21.70
N PHE A 881 -36.76 -25.02 21.90
CA PHE A 881 -35.80 -24.86 20.79
C PHE A 881 -35.44 -26.20 20.13
N ALA A 882 -35.16 -27.24 20.92
CA ALA A 882 -34.84 -28.58 20.44
C ALA A 882 -35.98 -29.20 19.61
N LEU A 883 -37.22 -28.99 20.04
CA LEU A 883 -38.42 -29.50 19.36
C LEU A 883 -38.88 -28.60 18.21
N GLY A 884 -38.38 -27.38 18.11
CA GLY A 884 -38.83 -26.40 17.11
C GLY A 884 -40.28 -25.93 17.30
N ARG A 885 -40.82 -26.05 18.52
CA ARG A 885 -42.18 -25.63 18.89
C ARG A 885 -42.24 -25.14 20.34
N SER A 886 -43.30 -24.45 20.71
CA SER A 886 -43.58 -24.13 22.12
C SER A 886 -43.77 -25.41 22.95
N VAL A 887 -43.31 -25.37 24.21
CA VAL A 887 -43.55 -26.44 25.19
C VAL A 887 -45.03 -26.50 25.52
N GLU A 888 -45.58 -27.69 25.52
CA GLU A 888 -46.99 -28.01 25.78
C GLU A 888 -47.16 -28.73 27.12
N LEU A 889 -48.40 -28.91 27.57
CA LEU A 889 -48.70 -29.59 28.83
C LEU A 889 -48.15 -31.03 28.89
N SER A 890 -48.15 -31.73 27.75
CA SER A 890 -47.61 -33.10 27.64
C SER A 890 -46.08 -33.20 27.80
N ASP A 891 -45.38 -32.06 27.84
CA ASP A 891 -43.93 -31.99 28.04
C ASP A 891 -43.55 -31.77 29.52
N GLU A 892 -44.49 -31.41 30.40
CA GLU A 892 -44.21 -31.13 31.82
C GLU A 892 -43.56 -32.31 32.57
N PRO A 893 -43.99 -33.59 32.38
CA PRO A 893 -43.31 -34.72 33.02
C PRO A 893 -41.84 -34.88 32.62
N LEU A 894 -41.49 -34.50 31.38
CA LEU A 894 -40.10 -34.50 30.91
C LEU A 894 -39.30 -33.41 31.62
N LEU A 895 -39.85 -32.20 31.77
CA LEU A 895 -39.20 -31.11 32.49
C LEU A 895 -38.96 -31.45 33.97
N ASP A 896 -39.92 -32.11 34.63
CA ASP A 896 -39.78 -32.57 36.01
C ASP A 896 -38.66 -33.61 36.16
N ARG A 897 -38.53 -34.52 35.18
CA ARG A 897 -37.45 -35.49 35.14
C ARG A 897 -36.09 -34.82 34.94
N ILE A 898 -35.96 -33.96 33.93
CA ILE A 898 -34.73 -33.19 33.63
C ILE A 898 -34.29 -32.42 34.88
N GLN A 899 -35.22 -31.78 35.59
CA GLN A 899 -34.90 -31.01 36.79
C GLN A 899 -34.33 -31.89 37.91
N LYS A 900 -34.89 -33.09 38.13
CA LYS A 900 -34.38 -34.06 39.12
C LYS A 900 -33.01 -34.60 38.73
N ASP A 901 -32.82 -34.90 37.44
CA ASP A 901 -31.56 -35.45 36.94
C ASP A 901 -30.44 -34.40 36.97
N LEU A 902 -30.74 -33.14 36.67
CA LEU A 902 -29.80 -32.03 36.87
C LEU A 902 -29.36 -31.89 38.32
N GLN A 903 -30.30 -31.96 39.27
CA GLN A 903 -29.98 -31.83 40.70
C GLN A 903 -29.02 -32.93 41.17
N LYS A 904 -29.15 -34.16 40.63
CA LYS A 904 -28.26 -35.29 40.96
C LYS A 904 -26.88 -35.19 40.29
N ASN A 905 -26.76 -34.42 39.21
CA ASN A 905 -25.58 -34.36 38.35
C ASN A 905 -24.98 -32.95 38.29
N ASP A 906 -24.98 -32.22 39.41
CA ASP A 906 -24.35 -30.89 39.54
C ASP A 906 -24.82 -29.84 38.51
N TYR A 907 -26.04 -30.00 37.98
CA TYR A 907 -26.64 -29.12 36.99
C TYR A 907 -25.87 -29.02 35.66
N ARG A 908 -25.17 -30.09 35.24
CA ARG A 908 -24.41 -30.15 33.98
C ARG A 908 -25.30 -30.08 32.74
N LEU A 909 -24.84 -29.35 31.72
CA LEU A 909 -25.60 -29.14 30.48
C LEU A 909 -25.76 -30.43 29.64
N SER A 910 -24.75 -31.30 29.66
CA SER A 910 -24.80 -32.61 29.00
C SER A 910 -26.00 -33.44 29.44
N VAL A 911 -26.43 -33.32 30.70
CA VAL A 911 -27.59 -34.02 31.27
C VAL A 911 -28.88 -33.56 30.59
N VAL A 912 -29.08 -32.24 30.47
CA VAL A 912 -30.28 -31.70 29.80
C VAL A 912 -30.34 -32.16 28.34
N VAL A 913 -29.20 -32.07 27.64
CA VAL A 913 -29.12 -32.48 26.24
C VAL A 913 -29.43 -33.96 26.10
N LYS A 914 -28.82 -34.82 26.92
CA LYS A 914 -29.07 -36.27 26.94
C LYS A 914 -30.55 -36.57 27.18
N ASP A 915 -31.17 -35.95 28.18
CA ASP A 915 -32.55 -36.21 28.55
C ASP A 915 -33.53 -35.75 27.46
N ILE A 916 -33.22 -34.63 26.79
CA ILE A 916 -33.99 -34.15 25.64
C ILE A 916 -33.86 -35.13 24.48
N VAL A 917 -32.64 -35.46 24.02
CA VAL A 917 -32.46 -36.24 22.78
C VAL A 917 -32.91 -37.69 22.91
N THR A 918 -32.95 -38.23 24.13
CA THR A 918 -33.47 -39.57 24.41
C THR A 918 -34.96 -39.59 24.75
N SER A 919 -35.59 -38.43 24.92
CA SER A 919 -37.02 -38.32 25.24
C SER A 919 -37.93 -38.81 24.11
N ARG A 920 -39.16 -39.19 24.48
CA ARG A 920 -40.21 -39.51 23.52
C ARG A 920 -40.55 -38.28 22.66
N GLN A 921 -40.60 -37.11 23.27
CA GLN A 921 -40.89 -35.83 22.62
C GLN A 921 -39.93 -35.54 21.46
N PHE A 922 -38.64 -35.85 21.63
CA PHE A 922 -37.61 -35.62 20.60
C PHE A 922 -37.48 -36.78 19.60
N ARG A 923 -37.87 -38.00 19.95
CA ARG A 923 -37.70 -39.18 19.08
C ARG A 923 -38.96 -39.59 18.32
N TYR A 924 -40.10 -39.01 18.67
CA TYR A 924 -41.39 -39.32 18.06
C TYR A 924 -42.05 -38.06 17.51
N HIS A 925 -42.88 -38.24 16.49
CA HIS A 925 -43.78 -37.24 15.93
C HIS A 925 -45.23 -37.68 16.18
N ARG A 926 -46.14 -36.72 16.40
CA ARG A 926 -47.54 -37.05 16.69
C ARG A 926 -48.19 -37.80 15.53
N GLY A 927 -49.18 -38.64 15.82
CA GLY A 927 -49.97 -39.27 14.78
C GLY A 927 -50.73 -38.22 13.98
N LEU A 928 -50.92 -38.45 12.68
CA LEU A 928 -51.62 -37.55 11.77
C LEU A 928 -53.05 -37.29 12.24
N LEU A 929 -53.76 -38.31 12.72
CA LEU A 929 -55.14 -38.19 13.19
C LEU A 929 -55.24 -37.47 14.54
N ALA A 930 -54.18 -37.48 15.36
CA ALA A 930 -54.14 -36.69 16.60
C ALA A 930 -53.95 -35.18 16.37
N THR A 931 -53.76 -34.76 15.13
CA THR A 931 -53.69 -33.33 14.74
C THR A 931 -54.96 -32.83 14.06
N GLN A 932 -55.91 -33.72 13.77
CA GLN A 932 -57.25 -33.33 13.35
C GLN A 932 -58.02 -32.95 14.61
N SER A 933 -58.45 -31.69 14.70
CA SER A 933 -59.45 -31.31 15.70
C SER A 933 -60.76 -32.01 15.36
N ASP A 934 -61.48 -32.50 16.37
CA ASP A 934 -62.89 -32.82 16.25
C ASP A 934 -63.65 -31.51 15.93
N GLU A 935 -63.71 -31.14 14.65
CA GLU A 935 -64.72 -30.21 14.10
C GLU A 935 -65.91 -30.99 13.55
#